data_AF-A0A2E9CGY6-F1
#
_entry.id   AF-A0A2E9CGY6-F1
#
_cell.length_a   1.000
_cell.length_b   1.000
_cell.length_c   1.000
_cell.angle_alpha   90.00
_cell.angle_beta   90.00
_cell.angle_gamma   90.00
#
_symmetry.space_group_name_H-M   'P 1'
#
loop_
_entity.id
_entity.type
_entity.pdbx_description
1 polymer ?
#
loop_
_entity_poly.entity_id
_entity_poly.type
_entity_poly.pdbx_seq_one_letter_code
_entity_poly.pdbx_strand_id
1 'polypeptide(L)'
;MANAHVGRKQPGARPMNPQTMDDPEPATRHWPNPLATAEYDRSPKLTVGERSAIQAWLKKRVLGQWSRFEYRTQEREQLLRLMKPIEDALAIIGSEAAAPNDAMMVLLRECLLLNRTYWGWKEQHWAKVLGRTTHDFFDRNKRKVATGVRVDIAAIAYLHNWFTSYSTLASTHRKSLANRIFGSASVASAIERLTTPLVRWGYRIDPKYMKLFVSSVLLVNRSPRLEDLNPEILEFYRAEGSNVERRYYYAISKVLANQGILEQPLERAPPRTKQIESIHIGVADEWCGWIERWTQTTTIETRRGHRTTLYKVGRWLAAHHPEIVSPAQWTRTVAAEFVSAMAKLRVGQYVAPAAPHPRAGEAVKASTIAGLICQVRGFFYDCQEWGWIERSFDPGRSFAIPQSIRAKLGPKPRVIADDLWARLLWAGLNLEKSDVPRANSSGLLFDVEYIRAIAVVWLFAALRNNEIRRLRLGCIRWQPMDSGKGPPICLLDVPDHKTGNCYTKPVDPAVGEAIEAWQAIRPVQPAYPDPKTGDLVQFLFQFRAIPMANGFINVRLIPILCRKAGIPDHDVRGKLTSHRARATIASQLFNSEEPMTLSELQEWLGHRSPHSTQHYVKITPTKLAKAYTDAGYFERNARVVKVLIDRDQMKNPQEGVPWLHYDLGHGWCSFEFFDRCPHRMACARCDFYIPKASSRGQLLEAKDNVDHFLKAIPVTAEEQQAADGDRIAIDRLLARLDDEPTPSGPTPAELRQKAQKTSRKRVTRNST
;
A
#
# COMPACT_ATOMS: atom_id res chain seq x y z
N MET A 1 78.70 -6.29 -24.46
CA MET A 1 78.21 -6.21 -25.85
C MET A 1 76.68 -6.14 -25.76
N ALA A 2 75.95 -5.09 -26.14
CA ALA A 2 76.18 -4.01 -27.09
C ALA A 2 75.61 -2.66 -26.60
N ASN A 3 76.18 -1.58 -27.16
CA ASN A 3 75.97 -0.13 -26.96
C ASN A 3 74.54 0.31 -27.36
N ALA A 4 73.83 1.23 -26.70
CA ALA A 4 74.05 2.65 -26.37
C ALA A 4 74.06 3.61 -27.60
N HIS A 5 72.93 4.31 -27.85
CA HIS A 5 72.84 5.76 -28.13
C HIS A 5 71.37 6.23 -28.20
N VAL A 6 70.91 7.09 -27.28
CA VAL A 6 70.81 8.57 -27.29
C VAL A 6 69.47 9.09 -27.83
N GLY A 7 68.72 9.75 -26.94
CA GLY A 7 67.60 10.65 -27.25
C GLY A 7 67.49 11.73 -26.17
N ARG A 8 68.01 12.92 -26.48
CA ARG A 8 68.17 14.10 -25.60
C ARG A 8 66.84 14.77 -25.24
N LYS A 9 66.75 15.27 -24.00
CA LYS A 9 65.72 16.17 -23.46
C LYS A 9 66.15 17.66 -23.54
N GLN A 10 65.13 18.53 -23.51
CA GLN A 10 65.05 19.99 -23.21
C GLN A 10 64.94 20.94 -24.42
N PRO A 11 64.41 22.19 -24.29
CA PRO A 11 63.38 22.76 -23.38
C PRO A 11 62.39 23.80 -24.03
N GLY A 12 61.26 24.08 -23.35
CA GLY A 12 60.65 25.43 -23.20
C GLY A 12 59.94 26.16 -24.37
N ALA A 13 58.61 26.28 -24.30
CA ALA A 13 57.85 27.41 -24.86
C ALA A 13 56.55 27.66 -24.04
N ARG A 14 56.25 28.94 -23.81
CA ARG A 14 55.28 29.52 -22.85
C ARG A 14 53.82 29.06 -23.02
N PRO A 15 53.04 28.93 -21.92
CA PRO A 15 51.59 28.87 -22.03
C PRO A 15 51.02 30.28 -22.29
N MET A 16 50.21 30.40 -23.34
CA MET A 16 49.35 31.56 -23.57
C MET A 16 48.33 31.66 -22.43
N ASN A 17 48.27 32.83 -21.81
CA ASN A 17 47.33 33.22 -20.78
C ASN A 17 45.89 33.08 -21.30
N PRO A 18 45.02 32.22 -20.74
CA PRO A 18 43.58 32.43 -20.87
C PRO A 18 43.27 33.67 -20.05
N GLN A 19 42.79 34.71 -20.72
CA GLN A 19 42.20 35.86 -20.07
C GLN A 19 41.30 35.38 -18.93
N THR A 20 41.60 35.87 -17.73
CA THR A 20 40.65 35.90 -16.61
C THR A 20 39.36 36.51 -17.14
N MET A 21 38.41 35.66 -17.52
CA MET A 21 37.01 36.03 -17.47
C MET A 21 36.76 36.29 -16.00
N ASP A 22 36.56 37.55 -15.66
CA ASP A 22 36.03 37.95 -14.37
C ASP A 22 34.89 37.01 -14.00
N ASP A 23 35.08 36.25 -12.92
CA ASP A 23 33.97 35.58 -12.25
C ASP A 23 32.90 36.65 -12.04
N PRO A 24 31.68 36.50 -12.57
CA PRO A 24 30.64 37.47 -12.30
C PRO A 24 30.45 37.50 -10.79
N GLU A 25 30.59 38.69 -10.20
CA GLU A 25 30.31 38.98 -8.80
C GLU A 25 29.07 38.19 -8.33
N PRO A 26 29.07 37.63 -7.11
CA PRO A 26 27.95 36.83 -6.62
C PRO A 26 26.68 37.68 -6.66
N ALA A 27 25.86 37.45 -7.67
CA ALA A 27 24.61 38.15 -7.89
C ALA A 27 23.82 38.11 -6.57
N THR A 28 23.47 39.29 -6.06
CA THR A 28 22.75 39.50 -4.81
C THR A 28 21.69 38.42 -4.58
N ARG A 29 21.82 37.65 -3.49
CA ARG A 29 20.95 36.51 -3.13
C ARG A 29 19.47 36.84 -2.92
N HIS A 30 19.09 38.12 -3.01
CA HIS A 30 17.71 38.57 -2.84
C HIS A 30 17.36 39.60 -3.90
N TRP A 31 16.09 39.62 -4.33
CA TRP A 31 15.53 40.68 -5.16
C TRP A 31 15.69 42.03 -4.45
N PRO A 32 16.53 42.94 -4.98
CA PRO A 32 16.69 44.25 -4.38
C PRO A 32 15.44 45.06 -4.73
N ASN A 33 14.65 45.40 -3.72
CA ASN A 33 13.54 46.33 -3.92
C ASN A 33 14.12 47.65 -4.49
N PRO A 34 13.68 48.10 -5.68
CA PRO A 34 14.29 49.25 -6.35
C PRO A 34 14.25 50.57 -5.58
N LEU A 35 13.38 50.69 -4.56
CA LEU A 35 13.26 51.86 -3.69
C LEU A 35 13.87 51.68 -2.30
N ALA A 36 14.54 50.55 -2.03
CA ALA A 36 15.12 50.26 -0.72
C ALA A 36 16.19 51.28 -0.29
N THR A 37 16.95 51.81 -1.25
CA THR A 37 18.05 52.76 -1.02
C THR A 37 17.63 54.22 -1.12
N ALA A 38 16.37 54.50 -1.45
CA ALA A 38 15.90 55.87 -1.63
C ALA A 38 15.65 56.55 -0.27
N GLU A 39 16.40 57.63 -0.02
CA GLU A 39 16.24 58.47 1.18
C GLU A 39 15.24 59.60 0.90
N TYR A 40 14.18 59.65 1.72
CA TYR A 40 13.16 60.69 1.65
C TYR A 40 12.98 61.29 3.05
N ASP A 41 12.58 62.55 3.15
CA ASP A 41 12.10 63.11 4.42
C ASP A 41 10.70 62.53 4.76
N ARG A 42 10.70 61.56 5.68
CA ARG A 42 9.51 60.80 6.11
C ARG A 42 8.75 61.45 7.27
N SER A 43 8.97 62.74 7.54
CA SER A 43 8.29 63.45 8.63
C SER A 43 6.76 63.28 8.55
N PRO A 44 6.10 62.83 9.63
CA PRO A 44 4.68 62.43 9.58
C PRO A 44 3.71 63.63 9.50
N LYS A 45 4.18 64.85 9.83
CA LYS A 45 3.36 66.06 9.84
C LYS A 45 3.41 66.76 8.48
N LEU A 46 2.27 67.34 8.08
CA LEU A 46 2.22 68.28 6.97
C LEU A 46 2.73 69.64 7.41
N THR A 47 3.56 70.27 6.59
CA THR A 47 3.95 71.67 6.77
C THR A 47 2.78 72.61 6.39
N VAL A 48 2.83 73.86 6.84
CA VAL A 48 1.83 74.87 6.48
C VAL A 48 1.81 75.11 4.96
N GLY A 49 2.99 75.15 4.33
CA GLY A 49 3.13 75.28 2.88
C GLY A 49 2.49 74.11 2.13
N GLU A 50 2.82 72.87 2.52
CA GLU A 50 2.22 71.66 1.93
C GLU A 50 0.70 71.65 2.05
N ARG A 51 0.14 72.04 3.21
CA ARG A 51 -1.31 72.08 3.41
C ARG A 51 -1.98 73.07 2.45
N SER A 52 -1.43 74.27 2.32
CA SER A 52 -1.93 75.32 1.43
C SER A 52 -1.79 74.90 -0.04
N ALA A 53 -0.66 74.30 -0.42
CA ALA A 53 -0.42 73.81 -1.77
C ALA A 53 -1.37 72.66 -2.16
N ILE A 54 -1.62 71.68 -1.28
CA ILE A 54 -2.62 70.61 -1.53
C ILE A 54 -4.02 71.22 -1.71
N GLN A 55 -4.42 72.18 -0.85
CA GLN A 55 -5.74 72.83 -0.96
C GLN A 55 -5.90 73.62 -2.26
N ALA A 56 -4.88 74.40 -2.64
CA ALA A 56 -4.87 75.15 -3.90
C ALA A 56 -4.97 74.21 -5.10
N TRP A 57 -4.27 73.08 -5.03
CA TRP A 57 -4.28 72.07 -6.07
C TRP A 57 -5.64 71.35 -6.21
N LEU A 58 -6.26 70.95 -5.10
CA LEU A 58 -7.58 70.32 -5.11
C LEU A 58 -8.71 71.26 -5.58
N LYS A 59 -8.61 72.57 -5.31
CA LYS A 59 -9.60 73.58 -5.74
C LYS A 59 -9.58 73.86 -7.24
N LYS A 60 -8.41 73.84 -7.88
CA LYS A 60 -8.22 74.21 -9.30
C LYS A 60 -8.50 73.04 -10.28
N ARG A 61 -9.31 72.05 -9.89
CA ARG A 61 -9.62 70.88 -10.74
C ARG A 61 -10.86 71.14 -11.60
N VAL A 62 -10.67 71.19 -12.92
CA VAL A 62 -11.76 71.07 -13.91
C VAL A 62 -11.94 69.60 -14.27
N LEU A 63 -13.17 69.08 -14.15
CA LEU A 63 -13.51 67.73 -14.58
C LEU A 63 -13.33 67.58 -16.10
N GLY A 64 -12.49 66.65 -16.55
CA GLY A 64 -12.29 66.34 -17.96
C GLY A 64 -11.10 67.04 -18.64
N GLN A 65 -10.44 68.01 -17.99
CA GLN A 65 -9.21 68.63 -18.49
C GLN A 65 -8.00 68.18 -17.65
N TRP A 66 -7.13 67.40 -18.26
CA TRP A 66 -5.87 66.94 -17.68
C TRP A 66 -4.84 68.08 -17.74
N SER A 67 -4.82 68.97 -16.75
CA SER A 67 -3.64 69.82 -16.57
C SER A 67 -2.50 68.97 -16.02
N ARG A 68 -1.51 68.65 -16.87
CA ARG A 68 -0.27 67.99 -16.45
C ARG A 68 0.37 68.81 -15.31
N PHE A 69 0.96 68.11 -14.35
CA PHE A 69 1.67 68.72 -13.21
C PHE A 69 2.75 69.74 -13.65
N GLU A 70 3.25 69.58 -14.88
CA GLU A 70 4.22 70.44 -15.57
C GLU A 70 3.82 71.93 -15.66
N TYR A 71 2.53 72.27 -15.57
CA TYR A 71 2.06 73.66 -15.71
C TYR A 71 1.89 74.42 -14.37
N ARG A 72 2.30 73.84 -13.24
CA ARG A 72 2.11 74.43 -11.89
C ARG A 72 3.37 74.35 -11.01
N THR A 73 4.38 75.13 -11.38
CA THR A 73 5.73 75.11 -10.80
C THR A 73 5.75 75.43 -9.30
N GLN A 74 4.97 76.43 -8.87
CA GLN A 74 4.98 76.91 -7.48
C GLN A 74 4.35 75.92 -6.48
N GLU A 75 3.20 75.32 -6.81
CA GLU A 75 2.62 74.28 -5.97
C GLU A 75 3.42 72.98 -6.01
N ARG A 76 4.08 72.67 -7.13
CA ARG A 76 4.94 71.48 -7.26
C ARG A 76 6.15 71.56 -6.32
N GLU A 77 6.85 72.70 -6.26
CA GLU A 77 8.00 72.89 -5.38
C GLU A 77 7.68 72.61 -3.91
N GLN A 78 6.54 73.13 -3.43
CA GLN A 78 6.11 72.91 -2.04
C GLN A 78 5.66 71.48 -1.76
N LEU A 79 5.33 70.70 -2.79
CA LEU A 79 4.85 69.32 -2.67
C LEU A 79 5.90 68.28 -3.06
N LEU A 80 7.09 68.68 -3.52
CA LEU A 80 8.15 67.78 -3.97
C LEU A 80 8.44 66.67 -2.97
N ARG A 81 8.48 67.00 -1.66
CA ARG A 81 8.68 66.03 -0.59
C ARG A 81 7.65 64.90 -0.63
N LEU A 82 6.38 65.23 -0.83
CA LEU A 82 5.27 64.27 -0.86
C LEU A 82 5.11 63.59 -2.21
N MET A 83 5.50 64.24 -3.30
CA MET A 83 5.30 63.75 -4.65
C MET A 83 6.41 62.84 -5.12
N LYS A 84 7.67 63.19 -4.85
CA LYS A 84 8.84 62.48 -5.36
C LYS A 84 8.82 60.97 -5.06
N PRO A 85 8.50 60.51 -3.83
CA PRO A 85 8.39 59.07 -3.55
C PRO A 85 7.30 58.38 -4.39
N ILE A 86 6.18 59.06 -4.62
CA ILE A 86 5.07 58.51 -5.42
C ILE A 86 5.47 58.45 -6.90
N GLU A 87 6.12 59.49 -7.42
CA GLU A 87 6.64 59.55 -8.79
C GLU A 87 7.69 58.47 -9.05
N ASP A 88 8.64 58.29 -8.13
CA ASP A 88 9.70 57.27 -8.26
C ASP A 88 9.11 55.85 -8.30
N ALA A 89 8.11 55.56 -7.46
CA ALA A 89 7.38 54.30 -7.51
C ALA A 89 6.57 54.13 -8.81
N LEU A 90 5.92 55.19 -9.30
CA LEU A 90 5.13 55.16 -10.54
C LEU A 90 6.01 54.93 -11.78
N ALA A 91 7.22 55.49 -11.77
CA ALA A 91 8.22 55.30 -12.81
C ALA A 91 8.67 53.83 -12.88
N ILE A 92 8.88 53.18 -11.74
CA ILE A 92 9.25 51.76 -11.67
C ILE A 92 8.12 50.87 -12.19
N ILE A 93 6.89 51.11 -11.74
CA ILE A 93 5.79 50.23 -12.13
C ILE A 93 5.37 50.42 -13.58
N GLY A 94 5.56 51.60 -14.18
CA GLY A 94 5.26 51.90 -15.59
C GLY A 94 3.79 52.27 -15.88
N SER A 95 3.22 53.17 -15.07
CA SER A 95 1.80 53.60 -15.13
C SER A 95 1.40 54.38 -16.39
N GLU A 96 0.19 54.12 -16.94
CA GLU A 96 -0.38 54.83 -18.09
C GLU A 96 -0.62 56.31 -17.74
N ALA A 97 -0.38 57.25 -18.67
CA ALA A 97 -0.28 58.69 -18.40
C ALA A 97 -1.43 59.36 -17.60
N ALA A 98 -2.63 58.76 -17.55
CA ALA A 98 -3.77 59.23 -16.76
C ALA A 98 -3.75 58.82 -15.26
N ALA A 99 -3.21 57.64 -14.94
CA ALA A 99 -3.27 57.04 -13.60
C ALA A 99 -2.31 57.64 -12.54
N PRO A 100 -1.10 58.15 -12.88
CA PRO A 100 -0.21 58.84 -11.95
C PRO A 100 -0.84 60.02 -11.22
N ASN A 101 -1.55 60.89 -11.96
CA ASN A 101 -2.18 62.08 -11.40
C ASN A 101 -3.35 61.74 -10.47
N ASP A 102 -4.12 60.70 -10.81
CA ASP A 102 -5.22 60.21 -9.97
C ASP A 102 -4.71 59.53 -8.69
N ALA A 103 -3.61 58.76 -8.76
CA ALA A 103 -2.97 58.18 -7.58
C ALA A 103 -2.46 59.26 -6.62
N MET A 104 -1.79 60.29 -7.17
CA MET A 104 -1.33 61.47 -6.44
C MET A 104 -2.52 62.21 -5.79
N MET A 105 -3.61 62.39 -6.53
CA MET A 105 -4.86 63.01 -6.05
C MET A 105 -5.41 62.32 -4.82
N VAL A 106 -5.54 60.99 -4.88
CA VAL A 106 -6.08 60.22 -3.77
C VAL A 106 -5.17 60.35 -2.55
N LEU A 107 -3.87 60.16 -2.72
CA LEU A 107 -2.92 60.20 -1.60
C LEU A 107 -2.83 61.58 -0.94
N LEU A 108 -2.70 62.65 -1.72
CA LEU A 108 -2.62 64.02 -1.20
C LEU A 108 -3.94 64.47 -0.55
N ARG A 109 -5.09 64.11 -1.12
CA ARG A 109 -6.41 64.38 -0.53
C ARG A 109 -6.53 63.73 0.85
N GLU A 110 -6.15 62.46 0.97
CA GLU A 110 -6.21 61.75 2.26
C GLU A 110 -5.17 62.33 3.26
N CYS A 111 -4.02 62.81 2.78
CA CYS A 111 -3.04 63.50 3.65
C CYS A 111 -3.66 64.77 4.26
N LEU A 112 -4.36 65.56 3.46
CA LEU A 112 -5.06 66.76 3.90
C LEU A 112 -6.20 66.43 4.89
N LEU A 113 -7.01 65.39 4.59
CA LEU A 113 -8.12 64.96 5.44
C LEU A 113 -7.66 64.50 6.84
N LEU A 114 -6.53 63.80 6.91
CA LEU A 114 -5.96 63.34 8.18
C LEU A 114 -5.02 64.35 8.84
N ASN A 115 -4.70 65.44 8.14
CA ASN A 115 -3.64 66.37 8.50
C ASN A 115 -2.30 65.65 8.83
N ARG A 116 -1.98 64.60 8.07
CA ARG A 116 -0.83 63.70 8.29
C ARG A 116 -0.40 63.08 6.97
N THR A 117 0.90 62.98 6.74
CA THR A 117 1.45 62.37 5.52
C THR A 117 1.28 60.85 5.52
N TYR A 118 1.37 60.23 4.34
CA TYR A 118 1.18 58.79 4.18
C TYR A 118 2.21 57.92 4.93
N TRP A 119 3.40 58.43 5.26
CA TRP A 119 4.34 57.75 6.18
C TRP A 119 3.82 57.59 7.60
N GLY A 120 2.94 58.48 8.06
CA GLY A 120 2.37 58.46 9.40
C GLY A 120 1.04 57.72 9.50
N TRP A 121 0.57 57.11 8.41
CA TRP A 121 -0.70 56.38 8.38
C TRP A 121 -0.57 55.00 9.01
N LYS A 122 -1.59 54.61 9.78
CA LYS A 122 -1.70 53.24 10.30
C LYS A 122 -2.23 52.30 9.21
N GLU A 123 -1.94 50.99 9.32
CA GLU A 123 -2.45 49.98 8.37
C GLU A 123 -3.97 50.02 8.17
N GLN A 124 -4.74 50.26 9.25
CA GLN A 124 -6.20 50.38 9.18
C GLN A 124 -6.64 51.51 8.26
N HIS A 125 -5.86 52.60 8.17
CA HIS A 125 -6.17 53.70 7.28
C HIS A 125 -5.82 53.36 5.83
N TRP A 126 -4.66 52.75 5.58
CA TRP A 126 -4.32 52.21 4.26
C TRP A 126 -5.41 51.27 3.72
N ALA A 127 -5.93 50.37 4.56
CA ALA A 127 -7.04 49.49 4.20
C ALA A 127 -8.33 50.27 3.87
N LYS A 128 -8.62 51.38 4.56
CA LYS A 128 -9.77 52.26 4.26
C LYS A 128 -9.60 53.02 2.94
N VAL A 129 -8.38 53.50 2.64
CA VAL A 129 -8.07 54.21 1.39
C VAL A 129 -8.17 53.27 0.20
N LEU A 130 -7.62 52.07 0.31
CA LEU A 130 -7.67 51.06 -0.76
C LEU A 130 -9.04 50.39 -0.89
N GLY A 131 -9.88 50.41 0.16
CA GLY A 131 -11.17 49.71 0.19
C GLY A 131 -11.04 48.18 0.18
N ARG A 132 -12.10 47.44 0.55
CA ARG A 132 -12.07 45.96 0.47
C ARG A 132 -12.27 45.51 -0.97
N THR A 133 -13.22 46.13 -1.67
CA THR A 133 -13.51 45.87 -3.08
C THR A 133 -13.14 47.06 -3.97
N THR A 134 -13.11 46.82 -5.29
CA THR A 134 -12.90 47.89 -6.28
C THR A 134 -14.07 48.85 -6.28
N HIS A 135 -15.28 48.35 -6.03
CA HIS A 135 -16.47 49.16 -5.90
C HIS A 135 -16.35 50.15 -4.73
N ASP A 136 -15.91 49.68 -3.55
CA ASP A 136 -15.70 50.53 -2.37
C ASP A 136 -14.72 51.67 -2.66
N PHE A 137 -13.61 51.35 -3.35
CA PHE A 137 -12.60 52.34 -3.74
C PHE A 137 -13.18 53.37 -4.71
N PHE A 138 -13.91 52.92 -5.72
CA PHE A 138 -14.51 53.81 -6.71
C PHE A 138 -15.55 54.73 -6.11
N ASP A 139 -16.46 54.22 -5.27
CA ASP A 139 -17.51 55.01 -4.66
C ASP A 139 -16.94 56.03 -3.67
N ARG A 140 -15.91 55.67 -2.88
CA ARG A 140 -15.15 56.63 -2.03
C ARG A 140 -14.56 57.77 -2.87
N ASN A 141 -14.13 57.47 -4.08
CA ASN A 141 -13.55 58.44 -5.02
C ASN A 141 -14.59 59.04 -5.98
N LYS A 142 -15.90 58.85 -5.71
CA LYS A 142 -17.02 59.34 -6.52
C LYS A 142 -16.91 58.96 -8.00
N ARG A 143 -16.23 57.85 -8.30
CA ARG A 143 -15.95 57.34 -9.65
C ARG A 143 -15.18 58.31 -10.56
N LYS A 144 -14.44 59.26 -9.97
CA LYS A 144 -13.65 60.28 -10.68
C LYS A 144 -12.15 59.91 -10.80
N VAL A 145 -11.84 58.62 -10.80
CA VAL A 145 -10.48 58.06 -10.87
C VAL A 145 -10.47 56.93 -11.89
N ALA A 146 -9.36 56.74 -12.60
CA ALA A 146 -9.21 55.62 -13.54
C ALA A 146 -9.16 54.25 -12.84
N THR A 147 -9.53 53.19 -13.57
CA THR A 147 -9.69 51.82 -13.04
C THR A 147 -8.39 51.20 -12.50
N GLY A 148 -7.24 51.56 -13.06
CA GLY A 148 -5.92 51.06 -12.62
C GLY A 148 -5.40 51.69 -11.33
N VAL A 149 -5.92 52.86 -10.93
CA VAL A 149 -5.35 53.71 -9.87
C VAL A 149 -5.29 53.00 -8.52
N ARG A 150 -6.29 52.17 -8.21
CA ARG A 150 -6.31 51.39 -6.96
C ARG A 150 -5.11 50.46 -6.85
N VAL A 151 -4.74 49.81 -7.95
CA VAL A 151 -3.62 48.86 -8.00
C VAL A 151 -2.30 49.62 -7.96
N ASP A 152 -2.21 50.77 -8.64
CA ASP A 152 -1.03 51.63 -8.59
C ASP A 152 -0.76 52.15 -7.18
N ILE A 153 -1.79 52.64 -6.45
CA ILE A 153 -1.63 53.08 -5.04
C ILE A 153 -1.16 51.91 -4.17
N ALA A 154 -1.73 50.71 -4.37
CA ALA A 154 -1.29 49.52 -3.63
C ALA A 154 0.16 49.14 -3.95
N ALA A 155 0.59 49.29 -5.21
CA ALA A 155 1.96 49.01 -5.66
C ALA A 155 2.96 50.05 -5.11
N ILE A 156 2.60 51.33 -5.10
CA ILE A 156 3.39 52.40 -4.48
C ILE A 156 3.61 52.09 -3.00
N ALA A 157 2.53 51.80 -2.26
CA ALA A 157 2.62 51.46 -0.85
C ALA A 157 3.48 50.20 -0.61
N TYR A 158 3.48 49.26 -1.56
CA TYR A 158 4.30 48.03 -1.52
C TYR A 158 5.78 48.31 -1.70
N LEU A 159 6.17 49.03 -2.74
CA LEU A 159 7.57 49.34 -3.02
C LEU A 159 8.21 50.15 -1.88
N HIS A 160 7.46 51.02 -1.21
CA HIS A 160 7.96 51.77 -0.07
C HIS A 160 7.75 51.11 1.30
N ASN A 161 7.16 49.91 1.35
CA ASN A 161 6.85 49.21 2.59
C ASN A 161 5.95 50.00 3.57
N TRP A 162 5.01 50.80 3.06
CA TRP A 162 4.06 51.59 3.87
C TRP A 162 2.84 50.78 4.34
N PHE A 163 2.57 49.67 3.68
CA PHE A 163 1.50 48.75 4.00
C PHE A 163 2.05 47.32 3.93
N THR A 164 1.54 46.39 4.74
CA THR A 164 2.05 44.99 4.74
C THR A 164 0.94 43.96 4.64
N SER A 165 -0.28 44.33 5.03
CA SER A 165 -1.49 43.50 5.01
C SER A 165 -2.09 43.27 3.60
N TYR A 166 -1.27 42.97 2.58
CA TYR A 166 -1.72 42.73 1.19
C TYR A 166 -2.59 41.47 1.02
N SER A 167 -2.50 40.53 1.97
CA SER A 167 -3.38 39.37 2.04
C SER A 167 -4.86 39.74 2.22
N THR A 168 -5.15 40.94 2.73
CA THR A 168 -6.53 41.44 2.89
C THR A 168 -7.16 41.93 1.58
N LEU A 169 -6.35 42.14 0.53
CA LEU A 169 -6.86 42.51 -0.79
C LEU A 169 -7.48 41.29 -1.49
N ALA A 170 -8.58 41.53 -2.21
CA ALA A 170 -9.27 40.50 -2.98
C ALA A 170 -8.32 39.78 -3.96
N SER A 171 -8.51 38.48 -4.14
CA SER A 171 -7.59 37.60 -4.89
C SER A 171 -7.32 38.09 -6.32
N THR A 172 -8.35 38.57 -7.03
CA THR A 172 -8.24 39.11 -8.40
C THR A 172 -7.28 40.30 -8.51
N HIS A 173 -7.11 41.06 -7.43
CA HIS A 173 -6.18 42.20 -7.39
C HIS A 173 -4.75 41.79 -7.10
N ARG A 174 -4.52 40.66 -6.42
CA ARG A 174 -3.16 40.18 -6.10
C ARG A 174 -2.37 39.87 -7.37
N LYS A 175 -3.02 39.31 -8.40
CA LYS A 175 -2.38 39.08 -9.70
C LYS A 175 -1.95 40.39 -10.37
N SER A 176 -2.87 41.35 -10.49
CA SER A 176 -2.56 42.63 -11.14
C SER A 176 -1.51 43.41 -10.37
N LEU A 177 -1.55 43.37 -9.04
CA LEU A 177 -0.56 43.98 -8.15
C LEU A 177 0.83 43.35 -8.33
N ALA A 178 0.93 42.03 -8.33
CA ALA A 178 2.19 41.31 -8.56
C ALA A 178 2.80 41.66 -9.92
N ASN A 179 1.98 41.65 -10.98
CA ASN A 179 2.43 42.05 -12.32
C ASN A 179 2.94 43.48 -12.37
N ARG A 180 2.37 44.37 -11.54
CA ARG A 180 2.72 45.78 -11.53
C ARG A 180 4.01 46.08 -10.78
N ILE A 181 4.26 45.36 -9.69
CA ILE A 181 5.47 45.51 -8.87
C ILE A 181 6.66 44.79 -9.51
N PHE A 182 6.46 43.54 -9.93
CA PHE A 182 7.54 42.66 -10.38
C PHE A 182 7.69 42.58 -11.91
N GLY A 183 6.77 43.17 -12.66
CA GLY A 183 6.68 43.03 -14.10
C GLY A 183 5.97 41.75 -14.53
N SER A 184 5.11 41.87 -15.55
CA SER A 184 4.33 40.75 -16.08
C SER A 184 5.20 39.60 -16.58
N ALA A 185 6.38 39.88 -17.15
CA ALA A 185 7.31 38.87 -17.64
C ALA A 185 7.90 38.02 -16.51
N SER A 186 8.33 38.64 -15.40
CA SER A 186 8.91 37.92 -14.26
C SER A 186 7.87 37.05 -13.56
N VAL A 187 6.64 37.56 -13.37
CA VAL A 187 5.55 36.79 -12.77
C VAL A 187 5.13 35.63 -13.68
N ALA A 188 5.02 35.87 -14.99
CA ALA A 188 4.72 34.81 -15.95
C ALA A 188 5.80 33.72 -15.95
N SER A 189 7.08 34.10 -15.92
CA SER A 189 8.20 33.16 -15.84
C SER A 189 8.15 32.31 -14.56
N ALA A 190 7.91 32.92 -13.39
CA ALA A 190 7.77 32.18 -12.14
C ALA A 190 6.59 31.17 -12.17
N ILE A 191 5.46 31.58 -12.73
CA ILE A 191 4.29 30.71 -12.90
C ILE A 191 4.60 29.55 -13.85
N GLU A 192 5.27 29.82 -14.95
CA GLU A 192 5.66 28.80 -15.94
C GLU A 192 6.66 27.78 -15.36
N ARG A 193 7.70 28.26 -14.66
CA ARG A 193 8.69 27.42 -13.95
C ARG A 193 8.04 26.45 -12.96
N LEU A 194 6.90 26.82 -12.37
CA LEU A 194 6.13 25.96 -11.47
C LEU A 194 5.11 25.08 -12.21
N THR A 195 4.47 25.61 -13.25
CA THR A 195 3.38 24.92 -13.96
C THR A 195 3.90 23.82 -14.88
N THR A 196 5.01 24.06 -15.60
CA THR A 196 5.57 23.10 -16.57
C THR A 196 5.95 21.76 -15.92
N PRO A 197 6.67 21.69 -14.79
CA PRO A 197 6.93 20.43 -14.11
C PRO A 197 5.67 19.75 -13.61
N LEU A 198 4.70 20.51 -13.07
CA LEU A 198 3.45 19.95 -12.57
C LEU A 198 2.63 19.29 -13.69
N VAL A 199 2.49 19.96 -14.84
CA VAL A 199 1.80 19.38 -16.01
C VAL A 199 2.52 18.11 -16.46
N ARG A 200 3.87 18.15 -16.56
CA ARG A 200 4.69 16.97 -16.88
C ARG A 200 4.49 15.83 -15.89
N TRP A 201 4.22 16.12 -14.62
CA TRP A 201 3.92 15.12 -13.60
C TRP A 201 2.47 14.60 -13.62
N GLY A 202 1.62 15.08 -14.53
CA GLY A 202 0.22 14.68 -14.67
C GLY A 202 -0.79 15.51 -13.86
N TYR A 203 -0.40 16.70 -13.38
CA TYR A 203 -1.35 17.62 -12.75
C TYR A 203 -2.25 18.29 -13.78
N ARG A 204 -3.55 18.29 -13.48
CA ARG A 204 -4.51 19.19 -14.13
C ARG A 204 -4.60 20.45 -13.28
N ILE A 205 -4.05 21.52 -13.82
CA ILE A 205 -3.93 22.83 -13.16
C ILE A 205 -4.98 23.73 -13.77
N ASP A 206 -5.74 24.40 -12.92
CA ASP A 206 -6.57 25.52 -13.39
C ASP A 206 -5.65 26.74 -13.54
N PRO A 207 -5.43 27.25 -14.76
CA PRO A 207 -4.51 28.36 -14.98
C PRO A 207 -4.91 29.62 -14.21
N LYS A 208 -6.21 29.85 -13.98
CA LYS A 208 -6.70 31.00 -13.21
C LYS A 208 -6.30 30.89 -11.75
N TYR A 209 -6.58 29.76 -11.10
CA TYR A 209 -6.23 29.58 -9.68
C TYR A 209 -4.73 29.53 -9.45
N MET A 210 -3.96 28.90 -10.35
CA MET A 210 -2.50 28.87 -10.25
C MET A 210 -1.91 30.29 -10.32
N LYS A 211 -2.35 31.09 -11.30
CA LYS A 211 -1.92 32.50 -11.45
C LYS A 211 -2.21 33.30 -10.17
N LEU A 212 -3.40 33.14 -9.59
CA LEU A 212 -3.79 33.84 -8.36
C LEU A 212 -2.95 33.39 -7.16
N PHE A 213 -2.74 32.08 -7.00
CA PHE A 213 -1.99 31.52 -5.87
C PHE A 213 -0.52 31.93 -5.92
N VAL A 214 0.17 31.71 -7.03
CA VAL A 214 1.59 32.07 -7.19
C VAL A 214 1.78 33.57 -7.02
N SER A 215 0.92 34.41 -7.60
CA SER A 215 1.00 35.87 -7.40
C SER A 215 0.87 36.26 -5.92
N SER A 216 0.00 35.58 -5.18
CA SER A 216 -0.14 35.80 -3.73
C SER A 216 1.12 35.39 -2.97
N VAL A 217 1.72 34.25 -3.33
CA VAL A 217 2.96 33.76 -2.71
C VAL A 217 4.12 34.73 -2.95
N LEU A 218 4.33 35.18 -4.19
CA LEU A 218 5.39 36.14 -4.54
C LEU A 218 5.23 37.47 -3.80
N LEU A 219 3.99 37.98 -3.69
CA LEU A 219 3.71 39.22 -2.97
C LEU A 219 3.99 39.11 -1.46
N VAL A 220 3.64 37.99 -0.83
CA VAL A 220 3.94 37.77 0.59
C VAL A 220 5.46 37.58 0.78
N ASN A 221 6.12 36.94 -0.18
CA ASN A 221 7.56 36.71 -0.16
C ASN A 221 8.40 37.96 -0.42
N ARG A 222 7.80 38.99 -1.03
CA ARG A 222 8.51 40.22 -1.42
C ARG A 222 9.64 40.01 -2.41
N SER A 223 9.51 38.99 -3.25
CA SER A 223 10.40 38.75 -4.36
C SER A 223 9.67 38.00 -5.47
N PRO A 224 9.94 38.32 -6.75
CA PRO A 224 9.47 37.52 -7.88
C PRO A 224 10.35 36.30 -8.17
N ARG A 225 11.52 36.19 -7.53
CA ARG A 225 12.43 35.05 -7.66
C ARG A 225 11.94 33.90 -6.79
N LEU A 226 11.91 32.70 -7.34
CA LEU A 226 11.52 31.51 -6.59
C LEU A 226 12.61 31.09 -5.60
N GLU A 227 13.85 31.41 -5.92
CA GLU A 227 15.05 31.16 -5.11
C GLU A 227 15.01 31.92 -3.78
N ASP A 228 14.32 33.06 -3.74
CA ASP A 228 14.16 33.89 -2.53
C ASP A 228 12.99 33.40 -1.66
N LEU A 229 12.30 32.30 -2.03
CA LEU A 229 11.05 31.90 -1.37
C LEU A 229 11.28 31.39 0.05
N ASN A 230 10.70 32.09 1.02
CA ASN A 230 10.73 31.67 2.41
C ASN A 230 9.77 30.48 2.67
N PRO A 231 10.24 29.31 3.14
CA PRO A 231 9.41 28.11 3.33
C PRO A 231 8.20 28.32 4.25
N GLU A 232 8.32 29.19 5.25
CA GLU A 232 7.29 29.54 6.23
C GLU A 232 6.02 30.10 5.57
N ILE A 233 6.15 30.75 4.40
CA ILE A 233 5.01 31.26 3.64
C ILE A 233 4.14 30.12 3.14
N LEU A 234 4.76 29.05 2.63
CA LEU A 234 4.03 27.88 2.18
C LEU A 234 3.46 27.09 3.39
N GLU A 235 4.15 27.10 4.53
CA GLU A 235 3.64 26.50 5.77
C GLU A 235 2.39 27.23 6.30
N PHE A 236 2.33 28.57 6.17
CA PHE A 236 1.10 29.32 6.45
C PHE A 236 -0.09 28.82 5.61
N TYR A 237 0.11 28.59 4.31
CA TYR A 237 -0.93 28.01 3.45
C TYR A 237 -1.24 26.53 3.78
N ARG A 238 -0.27 25.79 4.35
CA ARG A 238 -0.49 24.44 4.86
C ARG A 238 -1.48 24.43 6.03
N ALA A 239 -1.29 25.34 6.99
CA ALA A 239 -2.08 25.45 8.21
C ALA A 239 -3.45 26.11 7.96
N GLU A 240 -3.45 27.33 7.41
CA GLU A 240 -4.61 28.22 7.36
C GLU A 240 -5.28 28.31 5.98
N GLY A 241 -4.63 27.79 4.93
CA GLY A 241 -5.13 27.87 3.56
C GLY A 241 -6.47 27.16 3.34
N SER A 242 -7.24 27.65 2.37
CA SER A 242 -8.43 26.97 1.84
C SER A 242 -8.10 25.61 1.22
N ASN A 243 -9.09 24.75 0.97
CA ASN A 243 -8.86 23.45 0.33
C ASN A 243 -8.16 23.56 -1.05
N VAL A 244 -8.40 24.66 -1.78
CA VAL A 244 -7.79 24.91 -3.09
C VAL A 244 -6.32 25.32 -2.91
N GLU A 245 -6.03 26.28 -2.02
CA GLU A 245 -4.65 26.69 -1.70
C GLU A 245 -3.86 25.51 -1.12
N ARG A 246 -4.51 24.69 -0.27
CA ARG A 246 -3.95 23.46 0.28
C ARG A 246 -3.59 22.41 -0.78
N ARG A 247 -4.22 22.46 -1.95
CA ARG A 247 -3.84 21.61 -3.09
C ARG A 247 -2.63 22.17 -3.84
N TYR A 248 -2.53 23.49 -3.96
CA TYR A 248 -1.47 24.15 -4.72
C TYR A 248 -0.15 24.30 -3.95
N TYR A 249 -0.16 24.64 -2.64
CA TYR A 249 1.11 24.73 -1.88
C TYR A 249 1.86 23.40 -1.90
N TYR A 250 1.15 22.27 -1.72
CA TYR A 250 1.78 20.94 -1.68
C TYR A 250 2.29 20.52 -3.06
N ALA A 251 1.65 20.98 -4.14
CA ALA A 251 2.14 20.74 -5.48
C ALA A 251 3.42 21.55 -5.74
N ILE A 252 3.40 22.84 -5.39
CA ILE A 252 4.51 23.78 -5.59
C ILE A 252 5.71 23.43 -4.71
N SER A 253 5.52 23.06 -3.44
CA SER A 253 6.61 22.66 -2.55
C SER A 253 7.44 21.51 -3.12
N LYS A 254 6.80 20.57 -3.84
CA LYS A 254 7.50 19.49 -4.55
C LYS A 254 8.27 19.95 -5.76
N VAL A 255 7.74 20.91 -6.52
CA VAL A 255 8.48 21.48 -7.66
C VAL A 255 9.72 22.20 -7.17
N LEU A 256 9.58 23.02 -6.12
CA LEU A 256 10.68 23.76 -5.53
C LEU A 256 11.75 22.84 -4.96
N ALA A 257 11.35 21.76 -4.27
CA ALA A 257 12.30 20.74 -3.82
C ALA A 257 13.00 20.02 -4.98
N ASN A 258 12.27 19.67 -6.04
CA ASN A 258 12.85 19.07 -7.24
C ASN A 258 13.78 20.03 -8.00
N GLN A 259 13.62 21.35 -7.85
CA GLN A 259 14.49 22.37 -8.41
C GLN A 259 15.67 22.73 -7.49
N GLY A 260 15.78 22.10 -6.31
CA GLY A 260 16.83 22.39 -5.32
C GLY A 260 16.63 23.71 -4.56
N ILE A 261 15.46 24.34 -4.67
CA ILE A 261 15.12 25.58 -3.95
C ILE A 261 14.73 25.27 -2.50
N LEU A 262 14.03 24.16 -2.27
CA LEU A 262 13.78 23.62 -0.94
C LEU A 262 14.64 22.36 -0.74
N GLU A 263 15.16 22.14 0.47
CA GLU A 263 15.87 20.89 0.79
C GLU A 263 14.95 19.67 0.62
N GLN A 264 13.70 19.80 1.05
CA GLN A 264 12.69 18.75 0.97
C GLN A 264 11.29 19.33 0.76
N PRO A 265 10.37 18.59 0.12
CA PRO A 265 9.00 19.05 -0.03
C PRO A 265 8.31 19.14 1.32
N LEU A 266 7.55 20.22 1.53
CA LEU A 266 6.70 20.36 2.71
C LEU A 266 5.72 19.19 2.86
N GLU A 267 5.43 18.82 4.10
CA GLU A 267 4.51 17.74 4.41
C GLU A 267 3.09 18.02 3.91
N ARG A 268 2.34 16.96 3.63
CA ARG A 268 0.93 17.10 3.31
C ARG A 268 0.14 17.48 4.57
N ALA A 269 -0.51 18.64 4.51
CA ALA A 269 -1.38 19.16 5.56
C ALA A 269 -2.35 18.07 6.08
N PRO A 270 -2.40 17.83 7.39
CA PRO A 270 -3.27 16.81 7.98
C PRO A 270 -4.73 17.14 7.68
N PRO A 271 -5.63 16.14 7.55
CA PRO A 271 -7.06 16.42 7.49
C PRO A 271 -7.43 17.34 8.67
N ARG A 272 -8.31 18.32 8.46
CA ARG A 272 -8.88 19.12 9.56
C ARG A 272 -9.72 18.19 10.45
N THR A 273 -9.05 17.46 11.33
CA THR A 273 -9.63 16.54 12.31
C THR A 273 -9.06 16.90 13.67
N LYS A 274 -9.93 17.31 14.59
CA LYS A 274 -9.68 17.72 15.98
C LYS A 274 -9.13 16.61 16.90
N GLN A 275 -8.32 15.67 16.39
CA GLN A 275 -8.09 14.37 17.04
C GLN A 275 -6.83 14.28 17.92
N ILE A 276 -5.87 15.20 17.80
CA ILE A 276 -4.59 15.07 18.54
C ILE A 276 -4.75 15.49 20.02
N GLU A 277 -5.54 16.51 20.31
CA GLU A 277 -5.80 16.98 21.69
C GLU A 277 -6.56 15.95 22.56
N SER A 278 -7.26 14.97 21.96
CA SER A 278 -8.12 14.06 22.75
C SER A 278 -7.43 12.78 23.24
N ILE A 279 -6.23 12.42 22.75
CA ILE A 279 -5.64 11.10 23.04
C ILE A 279 -5.06 10.98 24.46
N HIS A 280 -4.76 12.08 25.13
CA HIS A 280 -4.27 12.09 26.52
C HIS A 280 -5.42 12.01 27.54
N ILE A 281 -6.65 12.33 27.13
CA ILE A 281 -7.79 12.41 28.04
C ILE A 281 -8.04 11.06 28.74
N GLY A 282 -8.10 11.09 30.07
CA GLY A 282 -8.35 9.93 30.94
C GLY A 282 -7.14 9.05 31.19
N VAL A 283 -5.91 9.59 31.04
CA VAL A 283 -4.65 8.90 31.32
C VAL A 283 -3.80 9.77 32.23
N ALA A 284 -3.13 9.19 33.23
CA ALA A 284 -2.24 9.91 34.12
C ALA A 284 -1.04 10.54 33.35
N ASP A 285 -0.61 11.71 33.80
CA ASP A 285 0.46 12.48 33.13
C ASP A 285 1.81 11.74 33.15
N GLU A 286 2.14 11.09 34.28
CA GLU A 286 3.36 10.27 34.38
C GLU A 286 3.35 9.12 33.35
N TRP A 287 2.22 8.41 33.23
CA TRP A 287 2.06 7.36 32.24
C TRP A 287 2.19 7.89 30.81
N CYS A 288 1.64 9.08 30.53
CA CYS A 288 1.83 9.75 29.24
C CYS A 288 3.32 10.01 28.95
N GLY A 289 4.08 10.46 29.95
CA GLY A 289 5.54 10.64 29.84
C GLY A 289 6.27 9.35 29.46
N TRP A 290 5.91 8.23 30.08
CA TRP A 290 6.47 6.91 29.74
C TRP A 290 6.16 6.46 28.32
N ILE A 291 4.92 6.68 27.85
CA ILE A 291 4.52 6.35 26.48
C ILE A 291 5.35 7.14 25.47
N GLU A 292 5.53 8.45 25.69
CA GLU A 292 6.30 9.29 24.77
C GLU A 292 7.78 8.94 24.79
N ARG A 293 8.37 8.75 25.97
CA ARG A 293 9.76 8.29 26.12
C ARG A 293 9.99 6.97 25.38
N TRP A 294 9.12 5.98 25.56
CA TRP A 294 9.21 4.71 24.85
C TRP A 294 9.04 4.88 23.34
N THR A 295 8.08 5.71 22.91
CA THR A 295 7.80 5.95 21.48
C THR A 295 8.98 6.61 20.77
N GLN A 296 9.71 7.48 21.46
CA GLN A 296 10.93 8.13 20.94
C GLN A 296 12.14 7.19 20.88
N THR A 297 12.20 6.20 21.78
CA THR A 297 13.35 5.29 21.90
C THR A 297 13.21 4.02 21.05
N THR A 298 11.99 3.48 20.91
CA THR A 298 11.76 2.19 20.26
C THR A 298 12.06 2.22 18.75
N THR A 299 12.70 1.16 18.26
CA THR A 299 13.06 0.99 16.84
C THR A 299 11.98 0.25 16.04
N ILE A 300 10.89 -0.19 16.68
CA ILE A 300 9.89 -1.01 16.01
C ILE A 300 9.03 -0.19 15.01
N GLU A 301 8.83 -0.74 13.81
CA GLU A 301 8.03 -0.08 12.76
C GLU A 301 6.55 0.12 13.15
N THR A 302 6.03 -0.68 14.08
CA THR A 302 4.62 -0.66 14.52
C THR A 302 4.38 0.16 15.79
N ARG A 303 5.29 1.09 16.12
CA ARG A 303 5.24 1.92 17.33
C ARG A 303 3.93 2.69 17.51
N ARG A 304 3.29 3.14 16.42
CA ARG A 304 1.99 3.84 16.48
C ARG A 304 0.89 2.96 17.07
N GLY A 305 0.85 1.67 16.69
CA GLY A 305 -0.12 0.72 17.21
C GLY A 305 0.10 0.43 18.69
N HIS A 306 1.37 0.27 19.10
CA HIS A 306 1.74 0.12 20.50
C HIS A 306 1.35 1.36 21.31
N ARG A 307 1.72 2.56 20.84
CA ARG A 307 1.34 3.84 21.48
C ARG A 307 -0.16 3.95 21.74
N THR A 308 -1.00 3.66 20.74
CA THR A 308 -2.47 3.64 20.95
C THR A 308 -2.91 2.62 22.00
N THR A 309 -2.28 1.44 22.02
CA THR A 309 -2.54 0.41 23.04
C THR A 309 -2.08 0.84 24.43
N LEU A 310 -0.94 1.50 24.58
CA LEU A 310 -0.46 1.96 25.88
C LEU A 310 -1.34 3.07 26.46
N TYR A 311 -1.93 3.94 25.63
CA TYR A 311 -2.96 4.87 26.09
C TYR A 311 -4.26 4.17 26.50
N LYS A 312 -4.60 3.04 25.86
CA LYS A 312 -5.71 2.18 26.30
C LYS A 312 -5.40 1.55 27.66
N VAL A 313 -4.16 1.11 27.89
CA VAL A 313 -3.70 0.63 29.19
C VAL A 313 -3.81 1.73 30.23
N GLY A 314 -3.34 2.94 29.93
CA GLY A 314 -3.42 4.09 30.85
C GLY A 314 -4.86 4.42 31.27
N ARG A 315 -5.83 4.32 30.34
CA ARG A 315 -7.25 4.50 30.68
C ARG A 315 -7.84 3.36 31.50
N TRP A 316 -7.36 2.13 31.26
CA TRP A 316 -7.76 0.99 32.08
C TRP A 316 -7.24 1.13 33.51
N LEU A 317 -5.97 1.55 33.67
CA LEU A 317 -5.35 1.88 34.95
C LEU A 317 -6.14 2.98 35.66
N ALA A 318 -6.40 4.12 35.01
CA ALA A 318 -7.17 5.21 35.61
C ALA A 318 -8.56 4.79 36.11
N ALA A 319 -9.16 3.76 35.51
CA ALA A 319 -10.47 3.25 35.90
C ALA A 319 -10.46 2.18 37.00
N HIS A 320 -9.38 1.41 37.16
CA HIS A 320 -9.33 0.24 38.06
C HIS A 320 -8.20 0.29 39.09
N HIS A 321 -7.11 0.98 38.78
CA HIS A 321 -5.90 1.15 39.57
C HIS A 321 -5.38 2.60 39.47
N PRO A 322 -6.16 3.61 39.91
CA PRO A 322 -5.76 5.01 39.80
C PRO A 322 -4.44 5.34 40.53
N GLU A 323 -4.03 4.51 41.48
CA GLU A 323 -2.76 4.58 42.20
C GLU A 323 -1.54 4.19 41.35
N ILE A 324 -1.76 3.49 40.23
CA ILE A 324 -0.70 3.04 39.31
C ILE A 324 -0.62 4.01 38.14
N VAL A 325 0.37 4.89 38.19
CA VAL A 325 0.64 5.93 37.19
C VAL A 325 1.93 5.67 36.41
N SER A 326 2.70 4.64 36.79
CA SER A 326 4.03 4.33 36.27
C SER A 326 4.19 2.84 35.96
N PRO A 327 4.91 2.44 34.88
CA PRO A 327 5.20 1.03 34.60
C PRO A 327 6.04 0.38 35.70
N ALA A 328 6.84 1.15 36.45
CA ALA A 328 7.63 0.63 37.58
C ALA A 328 6.76 0.07 38.71
N GLN A 329 5.52 0.54 38.84
CA GLN A 329 4.58 0.11 39.87
C GLN A 329 3.82 -1.19 39.50
N TRP A 330 4.04 -1.72 38.29
CA TRP A 330 3.36 -2.94 37.86
C TRP A 330 3.88 -4.18 38.58
N THR A 331 2.93 -5.03 38.98
CA THR A 331 3.21 -6.34 39.58
C THR A 331 2.64 -7.44 38.71
N ARG A 332 3.01 -8.69 39.01
CA ARG A 332 2.43 -9.88 38.39
C ARG A 332 0.90 -9.94 38.55
N THR A 333 0.37 -9.46 39.68
CA THR A 333 -1.07 -9.45 39.97
C THR A 333 -1.80 -8.49 39.03
N VAL A 334 -1.32 -7.25 38.92
CA VAL A 334 -1.88 -6.23 38.00
C VAL A 334 -1.83 -6.71 36.55
N ALA A 335 -0.75 -7.39 36.15
CA ALA A 335 -0.64 -7.99 34.82
C ALA A 335 -1.70 -9.08 34.57
N ALA A 336 -1.98 -9.93 35.55
CA ALA A 336 -3.01 -10.96 35.44
C ALA A 336 -4.42 -10.34 35.34
N GLU A 337 -4.70 -9.30 36.13
CA GLU A 337 -5.95 -8.55 36.10
C GLU A 337 -6.15 -7.85 34.74
N PHE A 338 -5.10 -7.24 34.21
CA PHE A 338 -5.11 -6.66 32.86
C PHE A 338 -5.44 -7.72 31.80
N VAL A 339 -4.78 -8.89 31.81
CA VAL A 339 -5.04 -9.96 30.84
C VAL A 339 -6.49 -10.45 30.95
N SER A 340 -7.01 -10.59 32.17
CA SER A 340 -8.41 -10.96 32.42
C SER A 340 -9.39 -9.90 31.88
N ALA A 341 -9.10 -8.62 32.11
CA ALA A 341 -9.90 -7.51 31.58
C ALA A 341 -9.87 -7.47 30.04
N MET A 342 -8.70 -7.70 29.43
CA MET A 342 -8.56 -7.74 27.97
C MET A 342 -9.31 -8.93 27.34
N ALA A 343 -9.38 -10.07 28.02
CA ALA A 343 -10.15 -11.23 27.56
C ALA A 343 -11.67 -10.95 27.51
N LYS A 344 -12.15 -10.01 28.32
CA LYS A 344 -13.57 -9.58 28.41
C LYS A 344 -13.84 -8.25 27.68
N LEU A 345 -12.84 -7.72 26.98
CA LEU A 345 -12.89 -6.38 26.39
C LEU A 345 -14.01 -6.24 25.36
N ARG A 346 -14.78 -5.15 25.47
CA ARG A 346 -15.79 -4.73 24.49
C ARG A 346 -15.30 -3.55 23.65
N VAL A 347 -15.77 -3.49 22.41
CA VAL A 347 -15.45 -2.41 21.47
C VAL A 347 -15.93 -1.08 22.07
N GLY A 348 -15.06 -0.07 22.05
CA GLY A 348 -15.34 1.25 22.63
C GLY A 348 -14.91 1.43 24.08
N GLN A 349 -14.50 0.37 24.80
CA GLN A 349 -13.95 0.53 26.15
C GLN A 349 -12.51 1.06 26.12
N TYR A 350 -12.17 1.93 27.08
CA TYR A 350 -10.83 2.51 27.27
C TYR A 350 -10.27 3.14 25.98
N VAL A 351 -11.10 3.90 25.27
CA VAL A 351 -10.69 4.71 24.10
C VAL A 351 -10.86 6.19 24.44
N ALA A 352 -10.15 7.07 23.72
CA ALA A 352 -10.32 8.51 23.85
C ALA A 352 -11.79 8.92 23.54
N PRO A 353 -12.30 10.02 24.14
CA PRO A 353 -13.59 10.58 23.77
C PRO A 353 -13.62 10.86 22.26
N ALA A 354 -14.46 10.12 21.56
CA ALA A 354 -14.65 10.18 20.11
C ALA A 354 -16.12 9.86 19.80
N ALA A 355 -16.54 10.13 18.56
CA ALA A 355 -17.88 9.71 18.12
C ALA A 355 -18.08 8.19 18.36
N PRO A 356 -19.28 7.76 18.79
CA PRO A 356 -19.54 6.37 19.14
C PRO A 356 -19.22 5.45 17.96
N HIS A 357 -18.43 4.41 18.24
CA HIS A 357 -18.05 3.43 17.22
C HIS A 357 -19.27 2.56 16.86
N PRO A 358 -19.54 2.25 15.57
CA PRO A 358 -20.76 1.52 15.16
C PRO A 358 -20.96 0.15 15.83
N ARG A 359 -19.86 -0.45 16.28
CA ARG A 359 -19.81 -1.76 16.94
C ARG A 359 -19.64 -1.67 18.47
N ALA A 360 -19.88 -0.51 19.07
CA ALA A 360 -19.68 -0.30 20.50
C ALA A 360 -20.46 -1.34 21.33
N GLY A 361 -19.85 -1.89 22.37
CA GLY A 361 -20.45 -2.93 23.22
C GLY A 361 -20.26 -4.38 22.73
N GLU A 362 -19.95 -4.59 21.45
CA GLU A 362 -19.62 -5.94 20.94
C GLU A 362 -18.31 -6.48 21.53
N ALA A 363 -18.18 -7.81 21.61
CA ALA A 363 -16.91 -8.45 22.00
C ALA A 363 -15.78 -8.15 21.00
N VAL A 364 -14.59 -7.84 21.51
CA VAL A 364 -13.40 -7.64 20.68
C VAL A 364 -12.93 -8.98 20.08
N LYS A 365 -12.40 -8.94 18.85
CA LYS A 365 -11.90 -10.14 18.17
C LYS A 365 -10.69 -10.73 18.92
N ALA A 366 -10.62 -12.06 19.00
CA ALA A 366 -9.52 -12.78 19.64
C ALA A 366 -8.13 -12.36 19.13
N SER A 367 -7.98 -12.14 17.81
CA SER A 367 -6.73 -11.65 17.21
C SER A 367 -6.33 -10.25 17.69
N THR A 368 -7.31 -9.37 17.94
CA THR A 368 -7.07 -8.03 18.47
C THR A 368 -6.66 -8.10 19.93
N ILE A 369 -7.32 -8.93 20.74
CA ILE A 369 -6.94 -9.17 22.15
C ILE A 369 -5.50 -9.70 22.22
N ALA A 370 -5.18 -10.72 21.43
CA ALA A 370 -3.81 -11.27 21.35
C ALA A 370 -2.79 -10.20 20.94
N GLY A 371 -3.13 -9.35 19.97
CA GLY A 371 -2.29 -8.22 19.56
C GLY A 371 -2.05 -7.20 20.66
N LEU A 372 -3.10 -6.80 21.40
CA LEU A 372 -2.99 -5.88 22.54
C LEU A 372 -2.05 -6.45 23.60
N ILE A 373 -2.25 -7.70 23.99
CA ILE A 373 -1.44 -8.39 25.00
C ILE A 373 0.03 -8.46 24.55
N CYS A 374 0.30 -8.82 23.29
CA CYS A 374 1.67 -8.85 22.76
C CYS A 374 2.32 -7.47 22.74
N GLN A 375 1.58 -6.40 22.43
CA GLN A 375 2.11 -5.04 22.41
C GLN A 375 2.50 -4.55 23.82
N VAL A 376 1.66 -4.83 24.82
CA VAL A 376 1.96 -4.52 26.21
C VAL A 376 3.15 -5.33 26.71
N ARG A 377 3.21 -6.62 26.37
CA ARG A 377 4.36 -7.48 26.66
C ARG A 377 5.67 -6.91 26.12
N GLY A 378 5.67 -6.47 24.85
CA GLY A 378 6.84 -5.85 24.22
C GLY A 378 7.29 -4.58 24.93
N PHE A 379 6.34 -3.72 25.30
CA PHE A 379 6.64 -2.49 26.08
C PHE A 379 7.33 -2.80 27.42
N PHE A 380 6.82 -3.77 28.19
CA PHE A 380 7.45 -4.14 29.46
C PHE A 380 8.81 -4.82 29.30
N TYR A 381 9.00 -5.64 28.26
CA TYR A 381 10.33 -6.15 27.92
C TYR A 381 11.30 -5.01 27.63
N ASP A 382 10.92 -4.06 26.78
CA ASP A 382 11.77 -2.91 26.44
C ASP A 382 12.13 -2.10 27.70
N CYS A 383 11.15 -1.79 28.56
CA CYS A 383 11.41 -1.05 29.80
C CYS A 383 12.37 -1.79 30.76
N GLN A 384 12.27 -3.11 30.87
CA GLN A 384 13.13 -3.93 31.73
C GLN A 384 14.53 -4.15 31.14
N GLU A 385 14.64 -4.35 29.83
CA GLU A 385 15.92 -4.54 29.15
C GLU A 385 16.72 -3.24 29.05
N TRP A 386 16.05 -2.10 28.87
CA TRP A 386 16.70 -0.79 28.89
C TRP A 386 16.98 -0.27 30.31
N GLY A 387 16.70 -1.06 31.35
CA GLY A 387 16.94 -0.70 32.75
C GLY A 387 16.13 0.49 33.24
N TRP A 388 15.00 0.79 32.60
CA TRP A 388 14.13 1.90 32.99
C TRP A 388 13.26 1.56 34.20
N ILE A 389 12.96 0.28 34.39
CA ILE A 389 12.21 -0.25 35.53
C ILE A 389 12.91 -1.51 36.06
N GLU A 390 12.67 -1.83 37.32
CA GLU A 390 13.16 -3.07 37.94
C GLU A 390 12.51 -4.31 37.30
N ARG A 391 13.24 -5.44 37.29
CA ARG A 391 12.76 -6.73 36.80
C ARG A 391 11.89 -7.45 37.85
N SER A 392 10.80 -6.80 38.28
CA SER A 392 9.91 -7.29 39.34
C SER A 392 8.98 -8.44 38.93
N PHE A 393 8.78 -8.66 37.62
CA PHE A 393 8.01 -9.78 37.07
C PHE A 393 8.48 -10.14 35.65
N ASP A 394 8.22 -11.37 35.20
CA ASP A 394 8.50 -11.83 33.83
C ASP A 394 7.34 -11.44 32.88
N PRO A 395 7.55 -10.55 31.89
CA PRO A 395 6.50 -10.14 30.96
C PRO A 395 6.01 -11.29 30.07
N GLY A 396 6.87 -12.23 29.69
CA GLY A 396 6.54 -13.39 28.87
C GLY A 396 5.50 -14.30 29.51
N ARG A 397 5.67 -14.57 30.81
CA ARG A 397 4.72 -15.35 31.61
C ARG A 397 3.49 -14.53 31.99
N SER A 398 3.67 -13.30 32.44
CA SER A 398 2.59 -12.48 33.00
C SER A 398 1.59 -12.00 31.95
N PHE A 399 2.06 -11.72 30.73
CA PHE A 399 1.21 -11.38 29.60
C PHE A 399 0.97 -12.55 28.66
N ALA A 400 0.96 -13.80 29.14
CA ALA A 400 0.66 -14.97 28.30
C ALA A 400 -0.76 -14.89 27.72
N ILE A 401 -0.92 -15.19 26.42
CA ILE A 401 -2.24 -15.20 25.77
C ILE A 401 -3.08 -16.35 26.36
N PRO A 402 -4.30 -16.09 26.88
CA PRO A 402 -5.15 -17.13 27.44
C PRO A 402 -5.50 -18.23 26.43
N GLN A 403 -5.63 -19.47 26.90
CA GLN A 403 -5.91 -20.62 26.03
C GLN A 403 -7.23 -20.47 25.26
N SER A 404 -8.25 -19.87 25.88
CA SER A 404 -9.55 -19.57 25.25
C SER A 404 -9.46 -18.59 24.07
N ILE A 405 -8.47 -17.70 24.09
CA ILE A 405 -8.15 -16.80 22.98
C ILE A 405 -7.30 -17.55 21.96
N ARG A 406 -6.26 -18.28 22.41
CA ARG A 406 -5.34 -19.02 21.55
C ARG A 406 -6.05 -20.04 20.65
N ALA A 407 -7.02 -20.79 21.19
CA ALA A 407 -7.83 -21.73 20.43
C ALA A 407 -8.59 -21.09 19.25
N LYS A 408 -8.86 -19.77 19.31
CA LYS A 408 -9.56 -19.02 18.26
C LYS A 408 -8.61 -18.43 17.19
N LEU A 409 -7.29 -18.55 17.34
CA LEU A 409 -6.28 -17.94 16.46
C LEU A 409 -5.85 -18.82 15.27
N GLY A 410 -6.44 -20.01 15.11
CA GLY A 410 -6.08 -20.97 14.05
C GLY A 410 -6.17 -20.40 12.62
N PRO A 411 -5.59 -21.10 11.61
CA PRO A 411 -5.59 -20.64 10.22
C PRO A 411 -7.03 -20.44 9.72
N LYS A 412 -7.43 -19.17 9.60
CA LYS A 412 -8.71 -18.76 9.03
C LYS A 412 -8.43 -17.86 7.84
N PRO A 413 -7.87 -18.42 6.73
CA PRO A 413 -7.68 -17.64 5.52
C PRO A 413 -9.02 -17.04 5.12
N ARG A 414 -9.09 -15.71 5.11
CA ARG A 414 -10.30 -14.97 4.76
C ARG A 414 -10.40 -14.87 3.24
N VAL A 415 -10.41 -16.02 2.57
CA VAL A 415 -10.63 -16.13 1.13
C VAL A 415 -11.95 -15.47 0.76
N ILE A 416 -12.00 -14.91 -0.44
CA ILE A 416 -13.21 -14.39 -1.07
C ILE A 416 -13.93 -15.59 -1.70
N ALA A 417 -15.26 -15.62 -1.65
CA ALA A 417 -16.04 -16.70 -2.26
C ALA A 417 -15.79 -16.75 -3.78
N ASP A 418 -15.77 -17.96 -4.37
CA ASP A 418 -15.33 -18.15 -5.76
C ASP A 418 -16.20 -17.40 -6.79
N ASP A 419 -17.51 -17.30 -6.53
CA ASP A 419 -18.45 -16.53 -7.35
C ASP A 419 -18.15 -15.02 -7.34
N LEU A 420 -17.88 -14.45 -6.15
CA LEU A 420 -17.51 -13.04 -5.99
C LEU A 420 -16.10 -12.79 -6.55
N TRP A 421 -15.18 -13.73 -6.37
CA TRP A 421 -13.82 -13.65 -6.87
C TRP A 421 -13.78 -13.64 -8.39
N ALA A 422 -14.51 -14.54 -9.06
CA ALA A 422 -14.63 -14.57 -10.51
C ALA A 422 -15.16 -13.24 -11.09
N ARG A 423 -16.18 -12.65 -10.46
CA ARG A 423 -16.71 -11.32 -10.85
C ARG A 423 -15.70 -10.20 -10.65
N LEU A 424 -14.88 -10.26 -9.59
CA LEU A 424 -13.79 -9.30 -9.36
C LEU A 424 -12.68 -9.42 -10.40
N LEU A 425 -12.29 -10.64 -10.77
CA LEU A 425 -11.32 -10.90 -11.85
C LEU A 425 -11.83 -10.32 -13.16
N TRP A 426 -13.07 -10.63 -13.53
CA TRP A 426 -13.72 -10.07 -14.71
C TRP A 426 -13.74 -8.53 -14.67
N ALA A 427 -14.16 -7.94 -13.56
CA ALA A 427 -14.22 -6.49 -13.42
C ALA A 427 -12.84 -5.84 -13.54
N GLY A 428 -11.80 -6.46 -12.99
CA GLY A 428 -10.42 -5.96 -13.07
C GLY A 428 -9.87 -5.93 -14.49
N LEU A 429 -10.13 -6.99 -15.27
CA LEU A 429 -9.73 -7.10 -16.67
C LEU A 429 -10.54 -6.16 -17.59
N ASN A 430 -11.79 -5.88 -17.25
CA ASN A 430 -12.73 -5.11 -18.08
C ASN A 430 -12.99 -3.67 -17.58
N LEU A 431 -12.04 -3.08 -16.84
CA LEU A 431 -12.16 -1.69 -16.39
C LEU A 431 -12.14 -0.71 -17.57
N GLU A 432 -13.09 0.22 -17.59
CA GLU A 432 -13.19 1.26 -18.62
C GLU A 432 -13.10 2.68 -18.04
N LYS A 433 -13.00 3.68 -18.94
CA LYS A 433 -12.96 5.10 -18.55
C LYS A 433 -14.22 5.56 -17.81
N SER A 434 -15.36 4.92 -18.04
CA SER A 434 -16.65 5.17 -17.39
C SER A 434 -16.66 4.76 -15.92
N ASP A 435 -15.86 3.77 -15.54
CA ASP A 435 -15.84 3.18 -14.20
C ASP A 435 -15.01 4.00 -13.19
N VAL A 436 -14.09 4.82 -13.70
CA VAL A 436 -13.15 5.59 -12.89
C VAL A 436 -13.80 6.89 -12.39
N PRO A 437 -13.73 7.20 -11.08
CA PRO A 437 -14.32 8.41 -10.52
C PRO A 437 -13.81 9.69 -11.22
N ARG A 438 -14.75 10.57 -11.56
CA ARG A 438 -14.47 11.91 -12.09
C ARG A 438 -14.41 12.93 -10.96
N ALA A 439 -13.50 13.89 -11.07
CA ALA A 439 -13.57 15.10 -10.23
C ALA A 439 -14.66 16.02 -10.78
N ASN A 440 -15.40 16.69 -9.90
CA ASN A 440 -16.63 17.47 -10.18
C ASN A 440 -16.50 18.59 -11.25
N SER A 441 -15.33 18.78 -11.87
CA SER A 441 -15.11 19.79 -12.92
C SER A 441 -13.80 19.62 -13.72
N SER A 442 -13.06 18.49 -13.62
CA SER A 442 -11.71 18.39 -14.23
C SER A 442 -11.38 17.05 -14.91
N GLY A 443 -12.40 16.23 -15.22
CA GLY A 443 -12.25 14.89 -15.81
C GLY A 443 -11.83 13.80 -14.81
N LEU A 444 -11.26 12.69 -15.28
CA LEU A 444 -10.92 11.54 -14.43
C LEU A 444 -9.90 11.92 -13.34
N LEU A 445 -10.12 11.42 -12.12
CA LEU A 445 -9.17 11.64 -11.01
C LEU A 445 -7.81 10.99 -11.28
N PHE A 446 -7.82 9.85 -11.97
CA PHE A 446 -6.69 9.01 -12.37
C PHE A 446 -6.91 8.53 -13.80
N ASP A 447 -5.84 8.23 -14.53
CA ASP A 447 -5.96 7.57 -15.84
C ASP A 447 -6.44 6.12 -15.66
N VAL A 448 -7.19 5.60 -16.64
CA VAL A 448 -7.78 4.26 -16.55
C VAL A 448 -6.70 3.17 -16.46
N GLU A 449 -5.60 3.30 -17.21
CA GLU A 449 -4.49 2.33 -17.17
C GLU A 449 -3.82 2.28 -15.80
N TYR A 450 -3.72 3.41 -15.10
CA TYR A 450 -3.22 3.44 -13.72
C TYR A 450 -4.10 2.58 -12.79
N ILE A 451 -5.42 2.70 -12.90
CA ILE A 451 -6.35 1.92 -12.08
C ILE A 451 -6.33 0.45 -12.49
N ARG A 452 -6.31 0.17 -13.81
CA ARG A 452 -6.28 -1.18 -14.37
C ARG A 452 -5.02 -1.94 -13.96
N ALA A 453 -3.85 -1.34 -14.09
CA ALA A 453 -2.59 -1.94 -13.66
C ALA A 453 -2.59 -2.29 -12.18
N ILE A 454 -3.09 -1.41 -11.30
CA ILE A 454 -3.22 -1.72 -9.87
C ILE A 454 -4.23 -2.85 -9.63
N ALA A 455 -5.36 -2.86 -10.35
CA ALA A 455 -6.38 -3.90 -10.24
C ALA A 455 -5.80 -5.27 -10.61
N VAL A 456 -5.15 -5.38 -11.75
CA VAL A 456 -4.58 -6.64 -12.25
C VAL A 456 -3.44 -7.11 -11.34
N VAL A 457 -2.51 -6.24 -10.94
CA VAL A 457 -1.46 -6.60 -9.97
C VAL A 457 -2.08 -7.09 -8.65
N TRP A 458 -3.12 -6.44 -8.15
CA TRP A 458 -3.79 -6.84 -6.91
C TRP A 458 -4.50 -8.20 -7.03
N LEU A 459 -5.15 -8.45 -8.16
CA LEU A 459 -5.99 -9.63 -8.39
C LEU A 459 -5.20 -10.88 -8.83
N PHE A 460 -4.03 -10.71 -9.45
CA PHE A 460 -3.29 -11.83 -10.05
C PHE A 460 -1.91 -12.06 -9.43
N ALA A 461 -1.27 -11.05 -8.82
CA ALA A 461 0.09 -11.19 -8.28
C ALA A 461 0.14 -11.52 -6.78
N ALA A 462 -0.99 -11.65 -6.07
CA ALA A 462 -1.05 -11.96 -4.63
C ALA A 462 -0.09 -11.17 -3.73
N LEU A 463 0.22 -9.93 -4.08
CA LEU A 463 1.16 -9.09 -3.32
C LEU A 463 0.49 -8.46 -2.10
N ARG A 464 1.29 -8.14 -1.08
CA ARG A 464 0.86 -7.29 0.04
C ARG A 464 0.67 -5.87 -0.46
N ASN A 465 -0.26 -5.14 0.16
CA ASN A 465 -0.50 -3.73 -0.18
C ASN A 465 0.78 -2.87 -0.14
N ASN A 466 1.70 -3.12 0.80
CA ASN A 466 2.96 -2.40 0.85
C ASN A 466 3.92 -2.76 -0.29
N GLU A 467 3.92 -4.02 -0.73
CA GLU A 467 4.72 -4.49 -1.87
C GLU A 467 4.21 -3.85 -3.17
N ILE A 468 2.89 -3.88 -3.41
CA ILE A 468 2.25 -3.25 -4.59
C ILE A 468 2.64 -1.77 -4.67
N ARG A 469 2.49 -1.03 -3.58
CA ARG A 469 2.79 0.42 -3.52
C ARG A 469 4.25 0.75 -3.81
N ARG A 470 5.15 -0.22 -3.69
CA ARG A 470 6.59 -0.04 -3.78
C ARG A 470 7.22 -0.75 -4.97
N LEU A 471 6.43 -1.35 -5.85
CA LEU A 471 6.94 -1.85 -7.12
C LEU A 471 7.71 -0.74 -7.83
N ARG A 472 8.94 -1.04 -8.25
CA ARG A 472 9.82 -0.10 -8.95
C ARG A 472 9.42 -0.03 -10.43
N LEU A 473 9.71 1.08 -11.09
CA LEU A 473 9.56 1.19 -12.54
C LEU A 473 10.48 0.15 -13.21
N GLY A 474 9.97 -0.59 -14.21
CA GLY A 474 10.71 -1.68 -14.83
C GLY A 474 10.82 -2.95 -13.99
N CYS A 475 9.88 -3.19 -13.06
CA CYS A 475 9.85 -4.38 -12.20
C CYS A 475 9.41 -5.68 -12.91
N ILE A 476 9.26 -5.68 -14.23
CA ILE A 476 8.83 -6.86 -15.00
C ILE A 476 9.89 -7.27 -16.01
N ARG A 477 9.99 -8.58 -16.25
CA ARG A 477 10.84 -9.19 -17.27
C ARG A 477 10.11 -10.34 -17.95
N TRP A 478 10.07 -10.37 -19.27
CA TRP A 478 9.49 -11.46 -20.03
C TRP A 478 10.52 -12.57 -20.25
N GLN A 479 10.15 -13.82 -19.95
CA GLN A 479 10.93 -15.00 -20.30
C GLN A 479 10.20 -15.83 -21.35
N PRO A 480 10.85 -16.13 -22.50
CA PRO A 480 10.32 -17.06 -23.47
C PRO A 480 10.29 -18.46 -22.87
N MET A 481 9.29 -19.26 -23.23
CA MET A 481 9.19 -20.64 -22.76
C MET A 481 10.13 -21.54 -23.57
N ASP A 482 10.95 -22.36 -22.90
CA ASP A 482 11.99 -23.19 -23.53
C ASP A 482 11.45 -24.15 -24.61
N SER A 483 10.17 -24.50 -24.57
CA SER A 483 9.51 -25.42 -25.51
C SER A 483 8.81 -24.74 -26.69
N GLY A 484 8.78 -23.40 -26.74
CA GLY A 484 8.08 -22.63 -27.79
C GLY A 484 6.54 -22.84 -27.85
N LYS A 485 5.98 -23.63 -26.94
CA LYS A 485 4.55 -23.99 -26.90
C LYS A 485 3.90 -23.42 -25.65
N GLY A 486 3.58 -22.12 -25.69
CA GLY A 486 2.76 -21.44 -24.69
C GLY A 486 3.06 -19.94 -24.60
N PRO A 487 2.19 -19.15 -23.95
CA PRO A 487 2.41 -17.72 -23.76
C PRO A 487 3.67 -17.47 -22.92
N PRO A 488 4.41 -16.37 -23.15
CA PRO A 488 5.61 -16.05 -22.39
C PRO A 488 5.29 -15.84 -20.91
N ILE A 489 6.21 -16.19 -20.02
CA ILE A 489 6.04 -16.01 -18.57
C ILE A 489 6.52 -14.61 -18.20
N CYS A 490 5.69 -13.86 -17.48
CA CYS A 490 6.10 -12.59 -16.89
C CYS A 490 6.73 -12.84 -15.51
N LEU A 491 8.00 -12.46 -15.34
CA LEU A 491 8.65 -12.39 -14.04
C LEU A 491 8.42 -11.00 -13.43
N LEU A 492 8.05 -10.97 -12.15
CA LEU A 492 7.84 -9.75 -11.38
C LEU A 492 8.86 -9.66 -10.25
N ASP A 493 9.63 -8.58 -10.23
CA ASP A 493 10.59 -8.24 -9.19
C ASP A 493 9.87 -7.52 -8.03
N VAL A 494 9.74 -8.22 -6.90
CA VAL A 494 9.04 -7.75 -5.70
C VAL A 494 10.05 -7.11 -4.74
N PRO A 495 9.79 -5.87 -4.26
CA PRO A 495 10.71 -5.17 -3.35
C PRO A 495 10.73 -5.79 -1.95
N ASP A 496 11.72 -5.39 -1.15
CA ASP A 496 11.87 -5.83 0.25
C ASP A 496 10.56 -5.70 1.05
N HIS A 497 10.21 -6.78 1.75
CA HIS A 497 8.97 -6.87 2.53
C HIS A 497 9.25 -6.96 4.03
N LYS A 498 8.19 -7.10 4.85
CA LYS A 498 8.28 -7.05 6.32
C LYS A 498 9.31 -7.99 6.95
N THR A 499 9.62 -9.10 6.28
CA THR A 499 10.36 -10.23 6.84
C THR A 499 11.42 -10.77 5.89
N GLY A 500 11.76 -10.09 4.80
CA GLY A 500 12.60 -10.66 3.74
C GLY A 500 13.06 -9.65 2.70
N ASN A 501 14.05 -10.07 1.93
CA ASN A 501 14.69 -9.28 0.89
C ASN A 501 13.84 -9.30 -0.39
N CYS A 502 14.22 -8.51 -1.38
CA CYS A 502 13.63 -8.54 -2.70
C CYS A 502 13.72 -9.95 -3.30
N TYR A 503 12.72 -10.30 -4.08
CA TYR A 503 12.64 -11.60 -4.73
C TYR A 503 11.87 -11.49 -6.04
N THR A 504 12.15 -12.39 -6.97
CA THR A 504 11.48 -12.45 -8.26
C THR A 504 10.51 -13.62 -8.26
N LYS A 505 9.36 -13.47 -8.90
CA LYS A 505 8.41 -14.58 -9.07
C LYS A 505 7.69 -14.55 -10.41
N PRO A 506 7.27 -15.71 -10.93
CA PRO A 506 6.39 -15.77 -12.09
C PRO A 506 4.98 -15.26 -11.72
N VAL A 507 4.38 -14.52 -12.64
CA VAL A 507 3.00 -14.03 -12.58
C VAL A 507 2.31 -14.23 -13.92
N ASP A 508 0.98 -14.12 -13.90
CA ASP A 508 0.16 -14.19 -15.11
C ASP A 508 0.57 -13.10 -16.13
N PRO A 509 0.64 -13.39 -17.44
CA PRO A 509 0.96 -12.43 -18.49
C PRO A 509 0.13 -11.14 -18.45
N ALA A 510 -1.14 -11.22 -18.03
CA ALA A 510 -2.01 -10.05 -17.91
C ALA A 510 -1.41 -9.00 -16.95
N VAL A 511 -0.64 -9.43 -15.93
CA VAL A 511 0.08 -8.52 -15.02
C VAL A 511 1.15 -7.73 -15.77
N GLY A 512 1.95 -8.41 -16.60
CA GLY A 512 2.98 -7.77 -17.41
C GLY A 512 2.39 -6.75 -18.38
N GLU A 513 1.40 -7.17 -19.17
CA GLU A 513 0.72 -6.32 -20.15
C GLU A 513 0.09 -5.06 -19.51
N ALA A 514 -0.60 -5.23 -18.37
CA ALA A 514 -1.20 -4.10 -17.67
C ALA A 514 -0.15 -3.14 -17.10
N ILE A 515 0.99 -3.65 -16.63
CA ILE A 515 2.11 -2.84 -16.17
C ILE A 515 2.73 -2.07 -17.34
N GLU A 516 2.97 -2.71 -18.49
CA GLU A 516 3.51 -2.05 -19.70
C GLU A 516 2.57 -0.97 -20.23
N ALA A 517 1.26 -1.25 -20.31
CA ALA A 517 0.24 -0.29 -20.73
C ALA A 517 0.25 0.97 -19.85
N TRP A 518 0.38 0.79 -18.53
CA TRP A 518 0.56 1.93 -17.62
C TRP A 518 1.90 2.62 -17.83
N GLN A 519 3.02 1.88 -17.91
CA GLN A 519 4.35 2.46 -18.10
C GLN A 519 4.45 3.31 -19.38
N ALA A 520 3.79 2.91 -20.46
CA ALA A 520 3.78 3.61 -21.73
C ALA A 520 3.20 5.03 -21.64
N ILE A 521 2.16 5.22 -20.81
CA ILE A 521 1.50 6.53 -20.65
C ILE A 521 1.85 7.22 -19.32
N ARG A 522 2.60 6.56 -18.45
CA ARG A 522 2.96 7.07 -17.12
C ARG A 522 3.77 8.35 -17.27
N PRO A 523 3.34 9.48 -16.66
CA PRO A 523 4.11 10.71 -16.73
C PRO A 523 5.49 10.56 -16.08
N VAL A 524 6.50 11.24 -16.65
CA VAL A 524 7.85 11.33 -16.05
C VAL A 524 7.74 12.10 -14.74
N GLN A 525 8.22 11.50 -13.65
CA GLN A 525 8.03 12.03 -12.29
C GLN A 525 9.27 11.74 -11.43
N PRO A 526 9.53 12.53 -10.37
CA PRO A 526 10.72 12.39 -9.53
C PRO A 526 10.77 11.06 -8.77
N ALA A 527 11.98 10.67 -8.37
CA ALA A 527 12.20 9.54 -7.47
C ALA A 527 11.80 9.90 -6.03
N TYR A 528 11.47 8.89 -5.23
CA TYR A 528 11.14 9.02 -3.81
C TYR A 528 11.99 8.05 -3.00
N PRO A 529 12.39 8.43 -1.77
CA PRO A 529 13.06 7.50 -0.88
C PRO A 529 12.11 6.37 -0.53
N ASP A 530 12.56 5.13 -0.71
CA ASP A 530 11.83 3.95 -0.30
C ASP A 530 11.75 3.93 1.24
N PRO A 531 10.54 3.91 1.84
CA PRO A 531 10.40 3.94 3.29
C PRO A 531 11.04 2.77 4.07
N LYS A 532 11.44 1.66 3.41
CA LYS A 532 12.23 0.61 4.09
C LYS A 532 13.72 0.66 3.76
N THR A 533 14.09 0.95 2.51
CA THR A 533 15.51 0.85 2.11
C THR A 533 16.23 2.19 2.15
N GLY A 534 15.50 3.30 2.08
CA GLY A 534 16.06 4.65 1.95
C GLY A 534 16.45 5.00 0.51
N ASP A 535 16.54 4.03 -0.39
CA ASP A 535 16.94 4.24 -1.79
C ASP A 535 15.99 5.21 -2.51
N LEU A 536 16.55 6.12 -3.29
CA LEU A 536 15.76 6.93 -4.22
C LEU A 536 15.29 6.07 -5.40
N VAL A 537 14.00 5.80 -5.45
CA VAL A 537 13.39 4.92 -6.47
C VAL A 537 12.26 5.62 -7.21
N GLN A 538 12.12 5.31 -8.50
CA GLN A 538 10.92 5.64 -9.24
C GLN A 538 9.88 4.54 -9.04
N PHE A 539 8.83 4.83 -8.28
CA PHE A 539 7.74 3.86 -8.07
C PHE A 539 6.89 3.70 -9.33
N LEU A 540 6.53 2.46 -9.67
CA LEU A 540 5.59 2.14 -10.74
C LEU A 540 4.27 2.87 -10.53
N PHE A 541 3.67 2.72 -9.35
CA PHE A 541 2.42 3.38 -8.98
C PHE A 541 2.66 4.72 -8.31
N GLN A 542 2.92 5.71 -9.16
CA GLN A 542 3.08 7.10 -8.79
C GLN A 542 2.36 7.98 -9.81
N PHE A 543 1.56 8.91 -9.31
CA PHE A 543 0.82 9.85 -10.15
C PHE A 543 0.82 11.22 -9.52
N ARG A 544 1.04 12.28 -10.31
CA ARG A 544 1.15 13.67 -9.82
C ARG A 544 2.28 13.85 -8.80
N ALA A 545 3.39 13.16 -9.01
CA ALA A 545 4.51 13.06 -8.09
C ALA A 545 4.03 12.70 -6.67
N ILE A 546 3.11 11.74 -6.55
CA ILE A 546 2.65 11.22 -5.26
C ILE A 546 2.66 9.70 -5.37
N PRO A 547 3.47 8.99 -4.56
CA PRO A 547 3.42 7.54 -4.47
C PRO A 547 2.02 7.08 -4.02
N MET A 548 1.60 5.89 -4.47
CA MET A 548 0.29 5.36 -4.10
C MET A 548 0.05 5.38 -2.59
N ALA A 549 -1.08 5.95 -2.17
CA ALA A 549 -1.44 6.04 -0.75
C ALA A 549 -1.74 4.66 -0.14
N ASN A 550 -1.44 4.47 1.15
CA ASN A 550 -1.65 3.19 1.83
C ASN A 550 -3.11 2.70 1.77
N GLY A 551 -4.07 3.61 1.86
CA GLY A 551 -5.49 3.27 1.80
C GLY A 551 -6.05 3.09 0.40
N PHE A 552 -5.26 3.29 -0.67
CA PHE A 552 -5.79 3.42 -2.03
C PHE A 552 -6.60 2.19 -2.48
N ILE A 553 -6.04 0.98 -2.33
CA ILE A 553 -6.71 -0.26 -2.74
C ILE A 553 -8.03 -0.43 -1.97
N ASN A 554 -7.98 -0.31 -0.64
CA ASN A 554 -9.14 -0.56 0.22
C ASN A 554 -10.25 0.51 0.10
N VAL A 555 -9.87 1.78 -0.11
CA VAL A 555 -10.80 2.92 -0.04
C VAL A 555 -11.29 3.34 -1.42
N ARG A 556 -10.52 3.08 -2.49
CA ARG A 556 -10.89 3.47 -3.86
C ARG A 556 -11.01 2.31 -4.81
N LEU A 557 -9.98 1.48 -4.95
CA LEU A 557 -9.95 0.42 -5.97
C LEU A 557 -11.05 -0.62 -5.75
N ILE A 558 -11.14 -1.18 -4.54
CA ILE A 558 -12.14 -2.21 -4.22
C ILE A 558 -13.56 -1.69 -4.48
N PRO A 559 -13.97 -0.50 -4.00
CA PRO A 559 -15.28 0.06 -4.35
C PRO A 559 -15.52 0.26 -5.86
N ILE A 560 -14.49 0.59 -6.65
CA ILE A 560 -14.62 0.70 -8.11
C ILE A 560 -14.93 -0.68 -8.72
N LEU A 561 -14.14 -1.69 -8.34
CA LEU A 561 -14.30 -3.05 -8.84
C LEU A 561 -15.63 -3.68 -8.42
N CYS A 562 -16.04 -3.49 -7.16
CA CYS A 562 -17.33 -3.96 -6.66
C CYS A 562 -18.50 -3.36 -7.44
N ARG A 563 -18.46 -2.06 -7.77
CA ARG A 563 -19.49 -1.42 -8.61
C ARG A 563 -19.53 -2.01 -10.02
N LYS A 564 -18.38 -2.16 -10.68
CA LYS A 564 -18.30 -2.76 -12.03
C LYS A 564 -18.78 -4.22 -12.04
N ALA A 565 -18.43 -4.98 -11.02
CA ALA A 565 -18.84 -6.37 -10.83
C ALA A 565 -20.30 -6.56 -10.39
N GLY A 566 -21.00 -5.48 -9.98
CA GLY A 566 -22.34 -5.57 -9.41
C GLY A 566 -22.39 -6.36 -8.10
N ILE A 567 -21.37 -6.26 -7.25
CA ILE A 567 -21.28 -6.99 -5.96
C ILE A 567 -21.10 -6.02 -4.77
N PRO A 568 -21.50 -6.42 -3.55
CA PRO A 568 -21.22 -5.65 -2.34
C PRO A 568 -19.72 -5.54 -2.03
N ASP A 569 -19.33 -4.54 -1.24
CA ASP A 569 -17.95 -4.34 -0.75
C ASP A 569 -17.58 -5.26 0.43
N HIS A 570 -18.43 -6.24 0.74
CA HIS A 570 -18.32 -7.18 1.85
C HIS A 570 -18.99 -8.51 1.48
N ASP A 571 -18.61 -9.57 2.19
CA ASP A 571 -19.25 -10.88 2.10
C ASP A 571 -19.56 -11.41 3.51
N VAL A 572 -19.97 -12.69 3.61
CA VAL A 572 -20.24 -13.38 4.88
C VAL A 572 -19.06 -13.37 5.85
N ARG A 573 -17.83 -13.18 5.35
CA ARG A 573 -16.61 -13.07 6.16
C ARG A 573 -16.22 -11.62 6.45
N GLY A 574 -17.01 -10.64 6.03
CA GLY A 574 -16.88 -9.20 6.27
C GLY A 574 -16.35 -8.42 5.07
N LYS A 575 -15.90 -7.18 5.31
CA LYS A 575 -15.41 -6.28 4.25
C LYS A 575 -14.30 -6.89 3.40
N LEU A 576 -14.36 -6.66 2.09
CA LEU A 576 -13.29 -6.97 1.15
C LEU A 576 -12.07 -6.05 1.43
N THR A 577 -10.87 -6.62 1.40
CA THR A 577 -9.64 -5.86 1.67
C THR A 577 -8.51 -6.36 0.78
N SER A 578 -7.49 -5.52 0.59
CA SER A 578 -6.27 -5.83 -0.18
C SER A 578 -5.65 -7.17 0.21
N HIS A 579 -5.62 -7.50 1.50
CA HIS A 579 -5.04 -8.74 1.99
C HIS A 579 -5.86 -10.00 1.64
N ARG A 580 -7.17 -9.86 1.41
CA ARG A 580 -8.04 -11.02 1.14
C ARG A 580 -7.75 -11.65 -0.23
N ALA A 581 -7.45 -10.83 -1.25
CA ALA A 581 -7.04 -11.33 -2.56
C ALA A 581 -5.81 -12.24 -2.47
N ARG A 582 -4.77 -11.79 -1.76
CA ARG A 582 -3.58 -12.62 -1.49
C ARG A 582 -3.94 -13.95 -0.84
N ALA A 583 -4.85 -13.93 0.14
CA ALA A 583 -5.28 -15.16 0.80
C ALA A 583 -6.08 -16.09 -0.13
N THR A 584 -6.94 -15.53 -0.99
CA THR A 584 -7.68 -16.28 -2.01
C THR A 584 -6.72 -16.97 -2.97
N ILE A 585 -5.80 -16.22 -3.59
CA ILE A 585 -4.86 -16.76 -4.58
C ILE A 585 -3.95 -17.83 -3.97
N ALA A 586 -3.39 -17.57 -2.79
CA ALA A 586 -2.55 -18.56 -2.09
C ALA A 586 -3.33 -19.85 -1.77
N SER A 587 -4.59 -19.72 -1.35
CA SER A 587 -5.47 -20.87 -1.08
C SER A 587 -5.84 -21.61 -2.37
N GLN A 588 -6.02 -20.92 -3.49
CA GLN A 588 -6.33 -21.52 -4.79
C GLN A 588 -5.12 -22.27 -5.37
N LEU A 589 -3.94 -21.65 -5.38
CA LEU A 589 -2.69 -22.30 -5.82
C LEU A 589 -2.32 -23.52 -4.98
N PHE A 590 -2.65 -23.50 -3.68
CA PHE A 590 -2.44 -24.67 -2.84
C PHE A 590 -3.50 -25.74 -3.07
N ASN A 591 -4.76 -25.38 -3.34
CA ASN A 591 -5.86 -26.36 -3.46
C ASN A 591 -6.24 -26.68 -4.91
N SER A 592 -5.44 -26.28 -5.90
CA SER A 592 -5.64 -26.61 -7.31
C SER A 592 -5.48 -28.12 -7.56
N GLU A 593 -5.94 -28.55 -8.73
CA GLU A 593 -5.81 -29.94 -9.19
C GLU A 593 -4.35 -30.37 -9.29
N GLU A 594 -3.51 -29.48 -9.83
CA GLU A 594 -2.05 -29.54 -9.79
C GLU A 594 -1.55 -28.48 -8.80
N PRO A 595 -1.38 -28.82 -7.52
CA PRO A 595 -1.09 -27.85 -6.47
C PRO A 595 0.40 -27.54 -6.38
N MET A 596 0.70 -26.28 -6.05
CA MET A 596 2.02 -25.95 -5.52
C MET A 596 2.23 -26.61 -4.16
N THR A 597 3.41 -27.17 -3.95
CA THR A 597 3.86 -27.63 -2.63
C THR A 597 3.93 -26.46 -1.65
N LEU A 598 3.96 -26.76 -0.34
CA LEU A 598 4.04 -25.72 0.69
C LEU A 598 5.34 -24.89 0.56
N SER A 599 6.44 -25.51 0.16
CA SER A 599 7.75 -24.88 -0.07
C SER A 599 7.73 -23.96 -1.29
N GLU A 600 7.20 -24.41 -2.43
CA GLU A 600 7.10 -23.57 -3.63
C GLU A 600 6.17 -22.38 -3.37
N LEU A 601 5.03 -22.60 -2.69
CA LEU A 601 4.13 -21.51 -2.32
C LEU A 601 4.77 -20.56 -1.31
N GLN A 602 5.60 -21.07 -0.39
CA GLN A 602 6.38 -20.24 0.53
C GLN A 602 7.33 -19.31 -0.23
N GLU A 603 8.06 -19.83 -1.22
CA GLU A 603 8.98 -19.06 -2.06
C GLU A 603 8.21 -18.03 -2.92
N TRP A 604 7.14 -18.45 -3.59
CA TRP A 604 6.31 -17.56 -4.41
C TRP A 604 5.63 -16.44 -3.61
N LEU A 605 5.29 -16.69 -2.35
CA LEU A 605 4.76 -15.68 -1.42
C LEU A 605 5.86 -14.84 -0.75
N GLY A 606 7.14 -15.18 -0.88
CA GLY A 606 8.23 -14.52 -0.17
C GLY A 606 8.12 -14.70 1.35
N HIS A 607 7.84 -15.91 1.82
CA HIS A 607 7.79 -16.21 3.25
C HIS A 607 9.11 -16.83 3.71
N ARG A 608 9.68 -16.33 4.82
CA ARG A 608 10.88 -16.95 5.42
C ARG A 608 10.60 -18.20 6.25
N SER A 609 9.37 -18.36 6.71
CA SER A 609 8.97 -19.46 7.59
C SER A 609 7.76 -20.20 7.03
N PRO A 610 7.78 -21.55 6.99
CA PRO A 610 6.63 -22.36 6.58
C PRO A 610 5.37 -22.06 7.42
N HIS A 611 5.54 -21.74 8.71
CA HIS A 611 4.44 -21.40 9.61
C HIS A 611 3.64 -20.19 9.11
N SER A 612 4.30 -19.22 8.47
CA SER A 612 3.61 -18.07 7.87
C SER A 612 2.75 -18.47 6.67
N THR A 613 3.20 -19.46 5.90
CA THR A 613 2.46 -20.00 4.75
C THR A 613 1.27 -20.85 5.21
N GLN A 614 1.42 -21.62 6.29
CA GLN A 614 0.32 -22.44 6.86
C GLN A 614 -0.93 -21.61 7.21
N HIS A 615 -0.79 -20.32 7.55
CA HIS A 615 -1.94 -19.43 7.79
C HIS A 615 -2.83 -19.20 6.55
N TYR A 616 -2.32 -19.45 5.35
CA TYR A 616 -3.04 -19.34 4.08
C TYR A 616 -3.60 -20.68 3.60
N VAL A 617 -3.14 -21.78 4.18
CA VAL A 617 -3.29 -23.12 3.64
C VAL A 617 -4.24 -23.92 4.54
N LYS A 618 -5.54 -23.77 4.29
CA LYS A 618 -6.53 -24.72 4.79
C LYS A 618 -6.81 -25.74 3.69
N ILE A 619 -6.48 -27.01 3.95
CA ILE A 619 -6.74 -28.11 3.03
C ILE A 619 -8.25 -28.22 2.81
N THR A 620 -8.70 -28.23 1.56
CA THR A 620 -10.10 -28.49 1.22
C THR A 620 -10.43 -29.98 1.35
N PRO A 621 -11.68 -30.36 1.68
CA PRO A 621 -12.07 -31.76 1.73
C PRO A 621 -11.79 -32.52 0.43
N THR A 622 -11.96 -31.86 -0.72
CA THR A 622 -11.69 -32.41 -2.05
C THR A 622 -10.20 -32.71 -2.26
N LYS A 623 -9.31 -31.78 -1.89
CA LYS A 623 -7.86 -32.03 -1.96
C LYS A 623 -7.44 -33.14 -1.02
N LEU A 624 -7.98 -33.19 0.20
CA LEU A 624 -7.68 -34.26 1.14
C LEU A 624 -8.15 -35.63 0.61
N ALA A 625 -9.34 -35.69 0.01
CA ALA A 625 -9.86 -36.90 -0.62
C ALA A 625 -8.97 -37.35 -1.78
N LYS A 626 -8.60 -36.45 -2.70
CA LYS A 626 -7.67 -36.74 -3.80
C LYS A 626 -6.31 -37.22 -3.27
N ALA A 627 -5.70 -36.51 -2.32
CA ALA A 627 -4.43 -36.89 -1.74
C ALA A 627 -4.48 -38.25 -1.02
N TYR A 628 -5.60 -38.58 -0.37
CA TYR A 628 -5.83 -39.89 0.22
C TYR A 628 -5.95 -41.00 -0.85
N THR A 629 -6.65 -40.73 -1.95
CA THR A 629 -6.74 -41.63 -3.11
C THR A 629 -5.38 -41.82 -3.79
N ASP A 630 -4.67 -40.74 -4.10
CA ASP A 630 -3.33 -40.74 -4.73
C ASP A 630 -2.27 -41.43 -3.85
N ALA A 631 -2.42 -41.35 -2.52
CA ALA A 631 -1.58 -42.11 -1.60
C ALA A 631 -1.73 -43.63 -1.81
N GLY A 632 -2.79 -44.09 -2.49
CA GLY A 632 -3.05 -45.49 -2.79
C GLY A 632 -3.18 -46.31 -1.52
N TYR A 633 -3.62 -45.72 -0.40
CA TYR A 633 -3.66 -46.41 0.90
C TYR A 633 -4.50 -47.69 0.82
N PHE A 634 -5.66 -47.62 0.16
CA PHE A 634 -6.52 -48.77 -0.07
C PHE A 634 -5.82 -49.84 -0.93
N GLU A 635 -5.24 -49.46 -2.06
CA GLU A 635 -4.56 -50.41 -2.97
C GLU A 635 -3.29 -51.02 -2.37
N ARG A 636 -2.49 -50.23 -1.65
CA ARG A 636 -1.29 -50.72 -0.94
C ARG A 636 -1.68 -51.73 0.12
N ASN A 637 -2.74 -51.48 0.88
CA ASN A 637 -3.24 -52.44 1.87
C ASN A 637 -3.88 -53.67 1.23
N ALA A 638 -4.55 -53.53 0.09
CA ALA A 638 -5.08 -54.65 -0.68
C ALA A 638 -3.97 -55.55 -1.29
N ARG A 639 -2.79 -54.98 -1.60
CA ARG A 639 -1.61 -55.74 -2.09
C ARG A 639 -0.89 -56.52 -0.99
N VAL A 640 -1.12 -56.23 0.29
CA VAL A 640 -0.39 -56.90 1.39
C VAL A 640 -0.78 -58.36 1.56
N VAL A 641 -2.00 -58.78 1.16
CA VAL A 641 -2.33 -60.19 0.87
C VAL A 641 -3.54 -60.25 -0.08
N LYS A 642 -3.33 -60.52 -1.38
CA LYS A 642 -4.43 -60.97 -2.25
C LYS A 642 -4.78 -62.41 -1.86
N VAL A 643 -5.81 -62.57 -1.03
CA VAL A 643 -6.35 -63.88 -0.64
C VAL A 643 -7.66 -64.11 -1.37
N LEU A 644 -7.73 -65.17 -2.17
CA LEU A 644 -8.98 -65.70 -2.68
C LEU A 644 -9.64 -66.51 -1.57
N ILE A 645 -10.92 -66.22 -1.30
CA ILE A 645 -11.72 -66.94 -0.32
C ILE A 645 -12.88 -67.60 -1.07
N ASP A 646 -12.90 -68.93 -1.12
CA ASP A 646 -14.03 -69.69 -1.64
C ASP A 646 -15.16 -69.72 -0.59
N ARG A 647 -16.11 -68.80 -0.74
CA ARG A 647 -17.17 -68.57 0.23
C ARG A 647 -18.19 -69.71 0.31
N ASP A 648 -18.33 -70.53 -0.73
CA ASP A 648 -19.29 -71.63 -0.75
C ASP A 648 -18.75 -72.83 0.03
N GLN A 649 -17.45 -73.13 -0.10
CA GLN A 649 -16.76 -74.08 0.77
C GLN A 649 -16.67 -73.60 2.22
N MET A 650 -16.62 -72.28 2.48
CA MET A 650 -16.66 -71.76 3.85
C MET A 650 -18.03 -71.95 4.53
N LYS A 651 -19.13 -71.95 3.75
CA LYS A 651 -20.50 -72.18 4.25
C LYS A 651 -20.86 -73.65 4.37
N ASN A 652 -20.38 -74.49 3.43
CA ASN A 652 -20.58 -75.94 3.41
C ASN A 652 -19.22 -76.64 3.24
N PRO A 653 -18.45 -76.82 4.32
CA PRO A 653 -17.09 -77.34 4.23
C PRO A 653 -17.05 -78.80 3.79
N GLN A 654 -16.43 -79.07 2.64
CA GLN A 654 -16.06 -80.42 2.21
C GLN A 654 -14.65 -80.79 2.67
N GLU A 655 -14.49 -81.96 3.29
CA GLU A 655 -13.19 -82.44 3.75
C GLU A 655 -12.19 -82.56 2.58
N GLY A 656 -11.07 -81.83 2.67
CA GLY A 656 -9.97 -81.90 1.70
C GLY A 656 -10.01 -80.88 0.56
N VAL A 657 -10.99 -79.97 0.52
CA VAL A 657 -11.04 -78.87 -0.45
C VAL A 657 -10.60 -77.55 0.23
N PRO A 658 -9.49 -76.93 -0.20
CA PRO A 658 -9.03 -75.67 0.38
C PRO A 658 -9.98 -74.52 0.02
N TRP A 659 -10.42 -73.75 1.02
CA TRP A 659 -11.28 -72.57 0.85
C TRP A 659 -10.51 -71.25 0.84
N LEU A 660 -9.18 -71.30 1.07
CA LEU A 660 -8.31 -70.13 1.17
C LEU A 660 -7.12 -70.28 0.21
N HIS A 661 -6.93 -69.33 -0.72
CA HIS A 661 -5.80 -69.36 -1.65
C HIS A 661 -5.05 -68.02 -1.66
N TYR A 662 -3.76 -68.05 -1.33
CA TYR A 662 -2.87 -66.89 -1.32
C TYR A 662 -2.21 -66.69 -2.69
N ASP A 663 -2.33 -65.49 -3.28
CA ASP A 663 -1.63 -65.17 -4.54
C ASP A 663 -0.13 -64.99 -4.29
N LEU A 664 0.70 -65.81 -4.93
CA LEU A 664 2.16 -65.71 -4.89
C LEU A 664 2.73 -65.03 -6.15
N GLY A 665 1.89 -64.45 -7.02
CA GLY A 665 2.25 -63.88 -8.31
C GLY A 665 2.37 -64.93 -9.41
N HIS A 666 3.23 -65.94 -9.22
CA HIS A 666 3.52 -67.04 -10.15
C HIS A 666 2.62 -68.29 -10.02
N GLY A 667 1.83 -68.36 -8.94
CA GLY A 667 0.95 -69.47 -8.60
C GLY A 667 0.14 -69.15 -7.34
N TRP A 668 -0.80 -70.03 -6.99
CA TRP A 668 -1.63 -69.91 -5.79
C TRP A 668 -1.14 -70.87 -4.69
N CYS A 669 -1.20 -70.45 -3.42
CA CYS A 669 -0.94 -71.32 -2.27
C CYS A 669 -2.24 -71.63 -1.52
N SER A 670 -2.61 -72.90 -1.43
CA SER A 670 -3.83 -73.37 -0.75
C SER A 670 -3.63 -73.74 0.72
N PHE A 671 -2.44 -73.47 1.28
CA PHE A 671 -2.14 -73.78 2.68
C PHE A 671 -2.75 -72.74 3.62
N GLU A 672 -3.65 -73.17 4.50
CA GLU A 672 -4.44 -72.30 5.41
C GLU A 672 -3.59 -71.51 6.41
N PHE A 673 -2.40 -71.99 6.77
CA PHE A 673 -1.45 -71.30 7.67
C PHE A 673 -0.24 -70.75 6.91
N PHE A 674 -0.47 -70.16 5.73
CA PHE A 674 0.61 -69.58 4.91
C PHE A 674 1.43 -68.54 5.69
N ASP A 675 0.80 -67.78 6.59
CA ASP A 675 1.41 -66.83 7.52
C ASP A 675 2.41 -67.47 8.52
N ARG A 676 2.48 -68.80 8.60
CA ARG A 676 3.42 -69.58 9.43
C ARG A 676 4.29 -70.53 8.60
N CYS A 677 4.14 -70.55 7.29
CA CYS A 677 4.91 -71.43 6.42
C CYS A 677 6.40 -71.03 6.39
N PRO A 678 7.35 -71.94 6.63
CA PRO A 678 8.78 -71.64 6.57
C PRO A 678 9.31 -71.47 5.14
N HIS A 679 8.54 -71.88 4.11
CA HIS A 679 8.95 -71.89 2.70
C HIS A 679 8.29 -70.79 1.85
N ARG A 680 7.87 -69.67 2.44
CA ARG A 680 7.09 -68.58 1.80
C ARG A 680 7.70 -67.97 0.54
N MET A 681 8.98 -68.22 0.26
CA MET A 681 9.71 -67.74 -0.92
C MET A 681 10.17 -68.86 -1.87
N ALA A 682 9.82 -70.12 -1.62
CA ALA A 682 10.27 -71.30 -2.38
C ALA A 682 9.14 -72.34 -2.61
N CYS A 683 7.95 -71.87 -2.98
CA CYS A 683 6.72 -72.67 -3.01
C CYS A 683 6.53 -73.58 -4.22
N ALA A 684 7.22 -73.37 -5.35
CA ALA A 684 6.90 -74.00 -6.63
C ALA A 684 6.98 -75.55 -6.67
N ARG A 685 7.55 -76.20 -5.64
CA ARG A 685 7.62 -77.66 -5.47
C ARG A 685 6.81 -78.19 -4.28
N CYS A 686 5.97 -77.35 -3.68
CA CYS A 686 5.13 -77.69 -2.53
C CYS A 686 3.81 -78.31 -2.99
N ASP A 687 3.31 -79.31 -2.28
CA ASP A 687 2.02 -79.97 -2.59
C ASP A 687 0.81 -79.02 -2.52
N PHE A 688 0.96 -77.89 -1.81
CA PHE A 688 -0.07 -76.83 -1.70
C PHE A 688 0.04 -75.74 -2.78
N TYR A 689 0.99 -75.86 -3.71
CA TYR A 689 1.20 -74.89 -4.79
C TYR A 689 0.39 -75.27 -6.04
N ILE A 690 -0.39 -74.32 -6.54
CA ILE A 690 -1.19 -74.45 -7.75
C ILE A 690 -0.61 -73.50 -8.81
N PRO A 691 0.03 -73.99 -9.88
CA PRO A 691 0.54 -73.14 -10.95
C PRO A 691 -0.61 -72.38 -11.65
N LYS A 692 -0.46 -71.07 -11.90
CA LYS A 692 -1.47 -70.29 -12.64
C LYS A 692 -1.70 -70.81 -14.07
N ALA A 693 -0.67 -71.36 -14.70
CA ALA A 693 -0.76 -71.97 -16.03
C ALA A 693 -1.51 -73.31 -16.08
N SER A 694 -1.86 -73.90 -14.93
CA SER A 694 -2.69 -75.11 -14.89
C SER A 694 -4.15 -74.78 -15.15
N SER A 695 -4.92 -75.72 -15.71
CA SER A 695 -6.37 -75.54 -15.93
C SER A 695 -7.11 -75.14 -14.65
N ARG A 696 -6.68 -75.70 -13.50
CA ARG A 696 -7.18 -75.31 -12.18
C ARG A 696 -6.81 -73.87 -11.81
N GLY A 697 -5.57 -73.46 -12.06
CA GLY A 697 -5.09 -72.10 -11.81
C GLY A 697 -5.83 -71.05 -12.64
N GLN A 698 -6.11 -71.36 -13.91
CA GLN A 698 -6.87 -70.50 -14.84
C GLN A 698 -8.35 -70.38 -14.42
N LEU A 699 -8.96 -71.47 -13.96
CA LEU A 699 -10.35 -71.45 -13.45
C LEU A 699 -10.47 -70.68 -12.13
N LEU A 700 -9.48 -70.78 -11.24
CA LEU A 700 -9.42 -69.97 -10.00
C LEU A 700 -9.26 -68.47 -10.31
N GLU A 701 -8.44 -68.13 -11.30
CA GLU A 701 -8.26 -66.76 -11.76
C GLU A 701 -9.51 -66.21 -12.46
N ALA A 702 -10.21 -67.03 -13.26
CA ALA A 702 -11.49 -66.69 -13.85
C ALA A 702 -12.56 -66.42 -12.78
N LYS A 703 -12.63 -67.26 -11.73
CA LYS A 703 -13.55 -67.09 -10.59
C LYS A 703 -13.27 -65.80 -9.82
N ASP A 704 -12.00 -65.49 -9.52
CA ASP A 704 -11.61 -64.22 -8.87
C ASP A 704 -12.00 -63.00 -9.71
N ASN A 705 -11.78 -63.05 -11.02
CA ASN A 705 -12.12 -61.95 -11.92
C ASN A 705 -13.64 -61.68 -11.92
N VAL A 706 -14.48 -62.72 -11.95
CA VAL A 706 -15.95 -62.58 -11.85
C VAL A 706 -16.34 -61.98 -10.50
N ASP A 707 -15.79 -62.48 -9.39
CA ASP A 707 -16.07 -61.96 -8.03
C ASP A 707 -15.54 -60.52 -7.82
N HIS A 708 -14.46 -60.13 -8.51
CA HIS A 708 -13.91 -58.78 -8.50
C HIS A 708 -14.80 -57.81 -9.29
N PHE A 709 -15.25 -58.21 -10.48
CA PHE A 709 -16.16 -57.44 -11.33
C PHE A 709 -17.47 -57.12 -10.60
N LEU A 710 -18.07 -58.10 -9.93
CA LEU A 710 -19.30 -57.94 -9.14
C LEU A 710 -19.18 -56.96 -7.97
N LYS A 711 -17.96 -56.69 -7.48
CA LYS A 711 -17.72 -55.75 -6.36
C LYS A 711 -17.28 -54.36 -6.81
N ALA A 712 -16.64 -54.27 -7.96
CA ALA A 712 -16.04 -53.03 -8.46
C ALA A 712 -17.02 -52.13 -9.21
N ILE A 713 -18.10 -52.69 -9.77
CA ILE A 713 -19.07 -51.99 -10.62
C ILE A 713 -20.49 -52.30 -10.12
N PRO A 714 -21.41 -51.32 -10.04
CA PRO A 714 -22.81 -51.60 -9.76
C PRO A 714 -23.40 -52.43 -10.91
N VAL A 715 -23.77 -53.68 -10.62
CA VAL A 715 -24.32 -54.63 -11.60
C VAL A 715 -25.84 -54.74 -11.49
N THR A 716 -26.50 -54.91 -12.64
CA THR A 716 -27.95 -55.13 -12.73
C THR A 716 -28.33 -56.55 -12.30
N ALA A 717 -29.62 -56.79 -12.03
CA ALA A 717 -30.10 -58.11 -11.59
C ALA A 717 -29.86 -59.21 -12.64
N GLU A 718 -29.92 -58.89 -13.93
CA GLU A 718 -29.64 -59.83 -15.03
C GLU A 718 -28.14 -60.15 -15.13
N GLU A 719 -27.26 -59.15 -14.98
CA GLU A 719 -25.81 -59.34 -14.93
C GLU A 719 -25.37 -60.14 -13.70
N GLN A 720 -26.02 -59.93 -12.56
CA GLN A 720 -25.80 -60.71 -11.34
C GLN A 720 -26.17 -62.19 -11.56
N GLN A 721 -27.31 -62.45 -12.21
CA GLN A 721 -27.77 -63.82 -12.46
C GLN A 721 -26.88 -64.55 -13.48
N ALA A 722 -26.36 -63.84 -14.49
CA ALA A 722 -25.38 -64.40 -15.43
C ALA A 722 -24.05 -64.75 -14.73
N ALA A 723 -23.54 -63.83 -13.91
CA ALA A 723 -22.30 -64.05 -13.16
C ALA A 723 -22.41 -65.18 -12.11
N ASP A 724 -23.56 -65.29 -11.43
CA ASP A 724 -23.83 -66.40 -10.51
C ASP A 724 -23.90 -67.75 -11.26
N GLY A 725 -24.46 -67.76 -12.48
CA GLY A 725 -24.47 -68.91 -13.38
C GLY A 725 -23.07 -69.35 -13.81
N ASP A 726 -22.22 -68.40 -14.21
CA ASP A 726 -20.83 -68.65 -14.60
C ASP A 726 -20.00 -69.18 -13.43
N ARG A 727 -20.21 -68.64 -12.22
CA ARG A 727 -19.56 -69.14 -10.99
C ARG A 727 -19.93 -70.58 -10.70
N ILE A 728 -21.22 -70.94 -10.79
CA ILE A 728 -21.69 -72.33 -10.60
C ILE A 728 -21.10 -73.26 -11.67
N ALA A 729 -20.97 -72.80 -12.92
CA ALA A 729 -20.38 -73.59 -14.00
C ALA A 729 -18.88 -73.84 -13.78
N ILE A 730 -18.14 -72.81 -13.35
CA ILE A 730 -16.72 -72.91 -13.00
C ILE A 730 -16.53 -73.85 -11.80
N ASP A 731 -17.37 -73.78 -10.78
CA ASP A 731 -17.30 -74.68 -9.61
C ASP A 731 -17.55 -76.13 -9.98
N ARG A 732 -18.50 -76.40 -10.89
CA ARG A 732 -18.73 -77.76 -11.43
C ARG A 732 -17.54 -78.28 -12.23
N LEU A 733 -16.88 -77.42 -13.02
CA LEU A 733 -15.68 -77.78 -13.77
C LEU A 733 -14.48 -78.05 -12.84
N LEU A 734 -14.28 -77.21 -11.82
CA LEU A 734 -13.25 -77.40 -10.80
C LEU A 734 -13.46 -78.71 -10.03
N ALA A 735 -14.70 -79.04 -9.66
CA ALA A 735 -15.04 -80.31 -9.02
C ALA A 735 -14.78 -81.52 -9.93
N ARG A 736 -15.08 -81.40 -11.23
CA ARG A 736 -14.84 -82.49 -12.19
C ARG A 736 -13.35 -82.75 -12.44
N LEU A 737 -12.52 -81.70 -12.44
CA LEU A 737 -11.07 -81.80 -12.59
C LEU A 737 -10.37 -82.38 -11.35
N ASP A 738 -11.05 -82.50 -10.20
CA ASP A 738 -10.49 -83.14 -9.00
C ASP A 738 -10.27 -84.65 -9.19
N ASP A 739 -11.08 -85.27 -10.07
CA ASP A 739 -11.10 -86.71 -10.34
C ASP A 739 -10.41 -87.10 -11.67
N GLU A 740 -9.93 -86.14 -12.45
CA GLU A 740 -9.16 -86.43 -13.67
C GLU A 740 -7.67 -86.67 -13.37
N PRO A 741 -7.05 -87.73 -13.93
CA PRO A 741 -5.64 -88.00 -13.72
C PRO A 741 -4.76 -86.90 -14.32
N THR A 742 -3.83 -86.40 -13.53
CA THR A 742 -2.82 -85.44 -14.03
C THR A 742 -1.94 -86.13 -15.09
N PRO A 743 -1.21 -85.39 -15.95
CA PRO A 743 -0.29 -85.97 -16.94
C PRO A 743 0.79 -86.89 -16.34
N SER A 744 1.00 -86.84 -15.02
CA SER A 744 1.93 -87.67 -14.26
C SER A 744 1.30 -88.93 -13.67
N GLY A 745 0.00 -89.19 -13.92
CA GLY A 745 -0.73 -90.39 -13.48
C GLY A 745 -1.77 -90.19 -12.37
N PRO A 746 -1.45 -89.61 -11.20
CA PRO A 746 -2.41 -89.52 -10.08
C PRO A 746 -3.40 -88.36 -10.25
N THR A 747 -4.60 -88.51 -9.69
CA THR A 747 -5.61 -87.44 -9.68
C THR A 747 -5.30 -86.37 -8.62
N PRO A 748 -5.76 -85.11 -8.77
CA PRO A 748 -5.63 -84.08 -7.74
C PRO A 748 -6.24 -84.45 -6.39
N ALA A 749 -7.28 -85.29 -6.34
CA ALA A 749 -7.82 -85.86 -5.11
C ALA A 749 -6.86 -86.87 -4.45
N GLU A 750 -6.22 -87.74 -5.23
CA GLU A 750 -5.24 -88.72 -4.73
C GLU A 750 -3.96 -88.05 -4.18
N LEU A 751 -3.49 -86.99 -4.85
CA LEU A 751 -2.35 -86.20 -4.39
C LEU A 751 -2.64 -85.51 -3.05
N ARG A 752 -3.85 -84.98 -2.85
CA ARG A 752 -4.28 -84.37 -1.58
C ARG A 752 -4.40 -85.37 -0.45
N GLN A 753 -4.94 -86.57 -0.71
CA GLN A 753 -4.99 -87.65 0.28
C GLN A 753 -3.58 -88.15 0.67
N LYS A 754 -2.63 -88.18 -0.28
CA LYS A 754 -1.21 -88.45 0.00
C LYS A 754 -0.60 -87.36 0.88
N ALA A 755 -0.79 -86.08 0.55
CA ALA A 755 -0.28 -84.93 1.30
C ALA A 755 -0.83 -84.84 2.73
N GLN A 756 -2.11 -85.15 2.94
CA GLN A 756 -2.71 -85.24 4.29
C GLN A 756 -2.14 -86.42 5.10
N LYS A 757 -1.84 -87.56 4.48
CA LYS A 757 -1.17 -88.70 5.15
C LYS A 757 0.29 -88.41 5.53
N THR A 758 1.04 -87.67 4.70
CA THR A 758 2.41 -87.21 5.04
C THR A 758 2.41 -86.12 6.12
N SER A 759 1.43 -85.21 6.11
CA SER A 759 1.23 -84.20 7.16
C SER A 759 0.95 -84.83 8.53
N ARG A 760 0.01 -85.80 8.62
CA ARG A 760 -0.29 -86.54 9.86
C ARG A 760 0.91 -87.34 10.39
N LYS A 761 1.77 -87.90 9.53
CA LYS A 761 3.01 -88.58 9.93
C LYS A 761 4.12 -87.64 10.42
N ARG A 762 4.12 -86.37 10.00
CA ARG A 762 5.14 -85.39 10.41
C ARG A 762 4.81 -84.75 11.77
N VAL A 763 3.52 -84.62 12.09
CA VAL A 763 3.05 -84.14 13.41
C VAL A 763 3.31 -85.18 14.51
N THR A 764 3.21 -86.48 14.22
CA THR A 764 3.50 -87.53 15.22
C THR A 764 4.99 -87.76 15.49
N ARG A 765 5.89 -87.28 14.62
CA ARG A 765 7.35 -87.42 14.79
C ARG A 765 8.02 -86.27 15.54
N ASN A 766 7.32 -85.15 15.73
CA ASN A 766 7.81 -83.99 16.49
C ASN A 766 7.25 -83.92 17.92
N SER A 767 6.61 -84.99 18.39
CA SER A 767 6.02 -85.12 19.74
C SER A 767 6.67 -86.22 20.59
N THR A 768 7.91 -86.58 20.27
CA THR A 768 8.82 -87.40 21.11
C THR A 768 10.18 -86.76 21.13
#